data_AF-A0A1D8PDX9-F1
#
_entry.id   AF-A0A1D8PDX9-F1
#
_cell.length_a   1.000
_cell.length_b   1.000
_cell.length_c   1.000
_cell.angle_alpha   90.00
_cell.angle_beta   90.00
_cell.angle_gamma   90.00
#
_symmetry.space_group_name_H-M   'P 1'
#
loop_
_entity.id
_entity.type
_entity.pdbx_description
1 polymer ?
#
loop_
_entity_poly.entity_id
_entity_poly.type
_entity_poly.pdbx_seq_one_letter_code
_entity_poly.pdbx_strand_id
1 'polypeptide(L)'
;MSDNDSEEDIESFEVDFTVPANAPTSSLTDRHDFIAGLLQLPPGDNNLTQLIFKTIASLCDPFTQPEESADFVLSVDCIADLAIAVSFKSYIEEQSADDIPIESIKFDISTILFTILSKIHVLLNADDELELRYVNNDENHYMANLHIWTPNEIIASNDYNLRLLYSITCVVISAMYKLFIPKSGDYNLTTNPYLHYFLKLWKCHTNIIILGLAIDRRIEFLNLENGENKETPYIIQQTLKGSSSIRCVLAWILNKNPSSAPVLDDDLSIHSESSSDIKNETVFNFIQPLARSNSNGGAISLDMRLVSIALLMLYSGTSFTAGAHQVNEKPSINQEHASRRLNQSTKISEVGDILIDLEYADRFDEDIKYMLECELYDDAEDDKYNEANSKKLFKAELRRGAKGEDVSIIPSEITESLIVPELEFDDLGRDWRDITRGGNNEFNDSFLAKLKEFEALPNKSDSDDFFALWDELYQALEFLSTNSIEGNSQAECKIGQVIINTIAKSILDNKEKRDSSITPMKIYQFWTSSASMEAIRITQEDNNKMIAPIFSVTKFELFFHNNPSLARAAMDEMLMCEGHRKLLIWFLTHIMNLSISLVDYVYELVSGLRGTKDITFPYKFSRKGGKVHLSEIEQSMVLHEFLGNSADYLSATDGIDVHDGYRVFLAESIAKKLLSVLCLMINHLIQMGIIDLSGNKSDHLHDYTNELQVLLINWIGKVPEARRLFFKIKNGNTENKKATNSFDTTVSKEDEINLFEKYEKATTEEISTDLAKNLKNKRIIESFAKRIECHLEAVLSQSGEAPKLEEINDDFRYFLTNFNTLCKVDYLAETLFGKFEPVISSGSISKLDATTEIDEGFDAEFNTEFLNGEGRFEKKETAKPQNGSKKKSKKKKKSKKK
;
A
#
# COMPACT_ATOMS: atom_id res chain seq x y z
N MET A 1 31.40 55.36 16.35
CA MET A 1 32.17 55.12 15.12
C MET A 1 31.84 53.70 14.73
N SER A 2 31.18 53.58 13.59
CA SER A 2 30.90 52.33 12.89
C SER A 2 32.21 51.71 12.46
N ASP A 3 32.44 50.44 12.79
CA ASP A 3 33.41 49.59 12.12
C ASP A 3 32.78 48.20 11.94
N ASN A 4 32.26 48.02 10.72
CA ASN A 4 32.22 46.84 9.86
C ASN A 4 31.83 45.47 10.45
N ASP A 5 30.58 45.10 10.20
CA ASP A 5 30.19 44.03 9.26
C ASP A 5 31.26 42.95 9.02
N SER A 6 31.13 41.87 9.78
CA SER A 6 31.54 40.54 9.34
C SER A 6 30.51 40.04 8.33
N GLU A 7 30.72 40.36 7.06
CA GLU A 7 30.12 39.58 5.96
C GLU A 7 30.67 38.16 6.10
N GLU A 8 29.85 37.26 6.65
CA GLU A 8 30.07 35.83 6.54
C GLU A 8 29.96 35.49 5.06
N ASP A 9 31.08 35.12 4.46
CA ASP A 9 31.19 34.62 3.09
C ASP A 9 30.21 33.46 2.91
N ILE A 10 29.06 33.75 2.30
CA ILE A 10 28.16 32.71 1.78
C ILE A 10 28.95 32.03 0.67
N GLU A 11 29.37 30.79 0.89
CA GLU A 11 29.96 29.94 -0.13
C GLU A 11 29.01 29.92 -1.34
N SER A 12 29.41 30.61 -2.40
CA SER A 12 28.69 30.63 -3.65
C SER A 12 28.98 29.31 -4.35
N PHE A 13 27.95 28.48 -4.47
CA PHE A 13 27.99 27.26 -5.26
C PHE A 13 27.97 27.64 -6.75
N GLU A 14 29.15 27.74 -7.37
CA GLU A 14 29.28 27.92 -8.83
C GLU A 14 28.94 26.60 -9.54
N VAL A 15 27.77 26.54 -10.18
CA VAL A 15 27.42 25.44 -11.09
C VAL A 15 28.12 25.68 -12.42
N ASP A 16 29.14 24.85 -12.70
CA ASP A 16 29.87 24.87 -13.96
C ASP A 16 28.99 24.29 -15.08
N PHE A 17 28.30 25.16 -15.83
CA PHE A 17 27.71 24.76 -17.09
C PHE A 17 28.86 24.44 -18.04
N THR A 18 29.10 23.16 -18.30
CA THR A 18 29.96 22.72 -19.41
C THR A 18 29.30 23.11 -20.73
N VAL A 19 29.36 24.40 -21.08
CA VAL A 19 29.04 24.90 -22.41
C VAL A 19 30.01 24.22 -23.35
N PRO A 20 29.57 23.43 -24.34
CA PRO A 20 30.49 22.84 -25.30
C PRO A 20 31.21 23.98 -26.03
N ALA A 21 32.45 24.28 -25.64
CA ALA A 21 33.23 25.39 -26.19
C ALA A 21 33.70 25.14 -27.64
N ASN A 22 33.13 24.16 -28.34
CA ASN A 22 33.55 23.77 -29.67
C ASN A 22 32.45 24.12 -30.71
N ALA A 23 32.66 25.28 -31.33
CA ALA A 23 32.01 25.85 -32.52
C ALA A 23 30.73 26.69 -32.28
N PRO A 24 30.58 27.82 -33.00
CA PRO A 24 29.33 28.58 -33.00
C PRO A 24 28.22 27.69 -33.55
N THR A 25 27.28 27.30 -32.70
CA THR A 25 26.09 26.53 -33.07
C THR A 25 25.25 27.37 -34.03
N SER A 26 25.43 27.18 -35.33
CA SER A 26 24.71 27.95 -36.37
C SER A 26 23.22 27.60 -36.44
N SER A 27 22.78 26.52 -35.78
CA SER A 27 21.38 26.12 -35.72
C SER A 27 21.01 25.66 -34.32
N LEU A 28 20.37 26.55 -33.56
CA LEU A 28 19.91 26.27 -32.20
C LEU A 28 18.65 25.37 -32.20
N THR A 29 17.89 25.36 -33.30
CA THR A 29 16.61 24.64 -33.44
C THR A 29 16.74 23.24 -34.06
N ASP A 30 17.92 22.83 -34.55
CA ASP A 30 18.12 21.51 -35.17
C ASP A 30 17.68 20.36 -34.25
N ARG A 31 17.87 20.52 -32.93
CA ARG A 31 17.43 19.52 -31.94
C ARG A 31 15.91 19.41 -31.85
N HIS A 32 15.19 20.52 -32.03
CA HIS A 32 13.71 20.51 -32.04
C HIS A 32 13.22 19.76 -33.27
N ASP A 33 13.85 19.99 -34.43
CA ASP A 33 13.54 19.28 -35.66
C ASP A 33 13.86 17.78 -35.55
N PHE A 34 14.98 17.43 -34.91
CA PHE A 34 15.34 16.05 -34.62
C PHE A 34 14.28 15.34 -33.76
N ILE A 35 13.91 15.93 -32.62
CA ILE A 35 12.89 15.36 -31.72
C ILE A 35 11.53 15.28 -32.42
N ALA A 36 11.11 16.32 -33.15
CA ALA A 36 9.88 16.31 -33.93
C ALA A 36 9.85 15.16 -34.97
N GLY A 37 11.00 14.89 -35.59
CA GLY A 37 11.19 13.77 -36.51
C GLY A 37 11.03 12.40 -35.83
N LEU A 38 11.59 12.24 -34.63
CA LEU A 38 11.44 11.00 -33.84
C LEU A 38 9.99 10.74 -33.42
N LEU A 39 9.27 11.79 -33.02
CA LEU A 39 7.86 11.70 -32.63
C LEU A 39 6.93 11.39 -33.81
N GLN A 40 7.42 11.50 -35.05
CA GLN A 40 6.64 11.31 -36.28
C GLN A 40 5.33 12.11 -36.24
N LEU A 41 5.42 13.36 -35.78
CA LEU A 41 4.23 14.21 -35.65
C LEU A 41 3.57 14.33 -37.03
N PRO A 42 2.25 14.06 -37.13
CA PRO A 42 1.58 14.04 -38.42
C PRO A 42 1.81 15.38 -39.12
N PRO A 43 2.14 15.39 -40.42
CA PRO A 43 1.90 16.57 -41.23
C PRO A 43 0.38 16.68 -41.29
N GLY A 44 -0.24 17.33 -40.31
CA GLY A 44 -1.65 17.72 -40.44
C GLY A 44 -1.81 18.55 -41.71
N ASP A 45 -3.05 18.73 -42.19
CA ASP A 45 -3.31 19.44 -43.44
C ASP A 45 -2.54 20.79 -43.55
N ASN A 46 -2.24 21.44 -42.41
CA ASN A 46 -1.52 22.72 -42.35
C ASN A 46 -0.33 22.78 -41.34
N ASN A 47 0.24 21.65 -40.90
CA ASN A 47 1.38 21.60 -39.96
C ASN A 47 1.20 22.23 -38.55
N LEU A 48 -0.03 22.56 -38.10
CA LEU A 48 -0.27 23.19 -36.79
C LEU A 48 0.33 22.40 -35.61
N THR A 49 0.24 21.07 -35.62
CA THR A 49 0.86 20.20 -34.61
C THR A 49 2.37 20.39 -34.52
N GLN A 50 3.06 20.50 -35.66
CA GLN A 50 4.49 20.74 -35.69
C GLN A 50 4.84 22.14 -35.22
N LEU A 51 4.03 23.14 -35.58
CA LEU A 51 4.22 24.51 -35.12
C LEU A 51 4.13 24.60 -33.60
N ILE A 52 3.05 24.08 -33.01
CA ILE A 52 2.84 24.05 -31.56
C ILE A 52 3.98 23.31 -30.86
N PHE A 53 4.36 22.13 -31.35
CA PHE A 53 5.49 21.38 -30.78
C PHE A 53 6.78 22.19 -30.81
N LYS A 54 7.17 22.76 -31.96
CA LYS A 54 8.42 23.53 -32.10
C LYS A 54 8.41 24.78 -31.24
N THR A 55 7.25 25.44 -31.10
CA THR A 55 7.10 26.57 -30.17
C THR A 55 7.37 26.12 -28.74
N ILE A 56 6.75 25.03 -28.27
CA ILE A 56 6.97 24.52 -26.90
C ILE A 56 8.42 24.13 -26.71
N ALA A 57 9.01 23.40 -27.66
CA ALA A 57 10.42 23.02 -27.62
C ALA A 57 11.34 24.25 -27.54
N SER A 58 11.06 25.30 -28.32
CA SER A 58 11.83 26.55 -28.29
C SER A 58 11.72 27.28 -26.95
N LEU A 59 10.55 27.22 -26.30
CA LEU A 59 10.33 27.81 -24.99
C LEU A 59 10.89 26.96 -23.84
N CYS A 60 11.11 25.65 -24.04
CA CYS A 60 11.66 24.75 -23.02
C CYS A 60 13.19 24.61 -23.09
N ASP A 61 13.79 25.00 -24.21
CA ASP A 61 15.22 24.84 -24.47
C ASP A 61 16.01 26.10 -24.04
N PRO A 62 16.87 26.00 -23.01
CA PRO A 62 17.75 27.09 -22.57
C PRO A 62 18.52 27.82 -23.67
N PHE A 63 18.83 27.17 -24.80
CA PHE A 63 19.54 27.81 -25.91
C PHE A 63 18.65 28.69 -26.81
N THR A 64 17.33 28.53 -26.72
CA THR A 64 16.35 29.31 -27.50
C THR A 64 15.34 30.06 -26.63
N GLN A 65 15.39 29.85 -25.31
CA GLN A 65 14.62 30.58 -24.33
C GLN A 65 14.99 32.08 -24.34
N PRO A 66 14.01 32.97 -24.12
CA PRO A 66 14.32 34.35 -23.78
C PRO A 66 15.06 34.42 -22.43
N GLU A 67 15.79 35.51 -22.19
CA GLU A 67 16.49 35.75 -20.93
C GLU A 67 15.49 35.79 -19.76
N GLU A 68 15.76 34.99 -18.73
CA GLU A 68 14.98 34.97 -17.48
C GLU A 68 15.36 36.15 -16.59
N SER A 69 14.42 36.55 -15.71
CA SER A 69 14.72 37.48 -14.63
C SER A 69 14.19 36.95 -13.31
N ALA A 70 14.66 37.49 -12.19
CA ALA A 70 14.19 37.09 -10.85
C ALA A 70 12.66 37.25 -10.68
N ASP A 71 12.05 38.17 -11.43
CA ASP A 71 10.59 38.41 -11.40
C ASP A 71 9.82 37.53 -12.42
N PHE A 72 10.51 36.99 -13.43
CA PHE A 72 9.92 36.24 -14.53
C PHE A 72 10.75 34.99 -14.84
N VAL A 73 10.50 33.93 -14.06
CA VAL A 73 11.07 32.61 -14.28
C VAL A 73 10.28 31.87 -15.36
N LEU A 74 10.97 31.26 -16.34
CA LEU A 74 10.33 30.42 -17.35
C LEU A 74 10.06 29.03 -16.77
N SER A 75 9.14 29.00 -15.82
CA SER A 75 8.69 27.80 -15.14
C SER A 75 7.71 26.99 -15.98
N VAL A 76 7.39 25.77 -15.52
CA VAL A 76 6.37 24.91 -16.14
C VAL A 76 5.05 25.67 -16.26
N ASP A 77 4.66 26.44 -15.24
CA ASP A 77 3.44 27.25 -15.23
C ASP A 77 3.47 28.35 -16.30
N CYS A 78 4.54 29.15 -16.32
CA CYS A 78 4.69 30.28 -17.24
C CYS A 78 4.71 29.83 -18.70
N ILE A 79 5.51 28.80 -19.01
CA ILE A 79 5.63 28.31 -20.38
C ILE A 79 4.32 27.68 -20.86
N ALA A 80 3.56 27.01 -19.97
CA ALA A 80 2.24 26.51 -20.33
C ALA A 80 1.29 27.63 -20.76
N ASP A 81 1.32 28.80 -20.09
CA ASP A 81 0.50 29.96 -20.49
C ASP A 81 0.93 30.52 -21.86
N LEU A 82 2.24 30.63 -22.08
CA LEU A 82 2.80 31.07 -23.37
C LEU A 82 2.43 30.09 -24.49
N ALA A 83 2.54 28.79 -24.24
CA ALA A 83 2.19 27.74 -25.18
C ALA A 83 0.71 27.81 -25.56
N ILE A 84 -0.20 28.00 -24.60
CA ILE A 84 -1.63 28.19 -24.86
C ILE A 84 -1.87 29.45 -25.69
N ALA A 85 -1.28 30.58 -25.31
CA ALA A 85 -1.49 31.86 -26.00
C ALA A 85 -1.02 31.81 -27.47
N VAL A 86 0.14 31.21 -27.73
CA VAL A 86 0.66 31.05 -29.10
C VAL A 86 -0.19 30.06 -29.88
N SER A 87 -0.56 28.92 -29.27
CA SER A 87 -1.41 27.92 -29.92
C SER A 87 -2.77 28.50 -30.32
N PHE A 88 -3.37 29.30 -29.44
CA PHE A 88 -4.62 30.01 -29.72
C PHE A 88 -4.48 30.97 -30.90
N LYS A 89 -3.43 31.79 -30.90
CA LYS A 89 -3.17 32.73 -32.00
C LYS A 89 -3.00 31.99 -33.33
N SER A 90 -2.16 30.95 -33.37
CA SER A 90 -1.93 30.16 -34.58
C SER A 90 -3.18 29.46 -35.08
N TYR A 91 -4.00 28.93 -34.16
CA TYR A 91 -5.26 28.28 -34.50
C TYR A 91 -6.27 29.26 -35.14
N ILE A 92 -6.40 30.47 -34.57
CA ILE A 92 -7.30 31.51 -35.11
C ILE A 92 -6.83 32.00 -36.50
N GLU A 93 -5.53 32.24 -36.65
CA GLU A 93 -4.94 32.64 -37.94
C GLU A 93 -5.20 31.59 -39.04
N GLU A 94 -5.31 30.32 -38.67
CA GLU A 94 -5.59 29.22 -39.60
C GLU A 94 -7.07 29.07 -39.97
N GLN A 95 -7.98 29.07 -38.99
CA GLN A 95 -9.40 28.77 -39.24
C GLN A 95 -10.17 29.89 -39.95
N SER A 96 -9.64 31.13 -39.99
CA SER A 96 -10.23 32.28 -40.71
C SER A 96 -11.73 32.51 -40.44
N ALA A 97 -12.25 32.10 -39.28
CA ALA A 97 -13.66 32.16 -38.91
C ALA A 97 -13.81 32.77 -37.51
N ASP A 98 -14.39 33.97 -37.45
CA ASP A 98 -14.54 34.75 -36.21
C ASP A 98 -15.60 34.17 -35.22
N ASP A 99 -16.39 33.18 -35.64
CA ASP A 99 -17.58 32.70 -34.92
C ASP A 99 -17.39 31.32 -34.22
N ILE A 100 -16.15 30.82 -34.06
CA ILE A 100 -15.92 29.53 -33.38
C ILE A 100 -16.08 29.70 -31.86
N PRO A 101 -16.93 28.89 -31.18
CA PRO A 101 -17.03 28.92 -29.72
C PRO A 101 -15.68 28.63 -29.05
N ILE A 102 -15.33 29.43 -28.03
CA ILE A 102 -14.05 29.29 -27.32
C ILE A 102 -13.81 27.88 -26.75
N GLU A 103 -14.87 27.20 -26.31
CA GLU A 103 -14.77 25.83 -25.78
C GLU A 103 -14.41 24.81 -26.86
N SER A 104 -14.85 25.02 -28.11
CA SER A 104 -14.43 24.20 -29.25
C SER A 104 -12.95 24.42 -29.57
N ILE A 105 -12.48 25.68 -29.53
CA ILE A 105 -11.07 25.99 -29.76
C ILE A 105 -10.17 25.35 -28.70
N LYS A 106 -10.55 25.46 -27.42
CA LYS A 106 -9.82 24.81 -26.31
C LYS A 106 -9.71 23.31 -26.51
N PHE A 107 -10.82 22.67 -26.88
CA PHE A 107 -10.85 21.23 -27.12
C PHE A 107 -9.97 20.83 -28.31
N ASP A 108 -10.02 21.56 -29.42
CA ASP A 108 -9.19 21.26 -30.59
C ASP A 108 -7.69 21.40 -30.26
N ILE A 109 -7.30 22.49 -29.58
CA ILE A 109 -5.91 22.67 -29.12
C ILE A 109 -5.51 21.54 -28.16
N SER A 110 -6.39 21.15 -27.23
CA SER A 110 -6.07 20.07 -26.28
C SER A 110 -5.89 18.73 -26.97
N THR A 111 -6.62 18.43 -28.06
CA THR A 111 -6.41 17.19 -28.84
C THR A 111 -5.06 17.17 -29.55
N ILE A 112 -4.57 18.32 -30.01
CA ILE A 112 -3.23 18.45 -30.60
C ILE A 112 -2.16 18.21 -29.53
N LEU A 113 -2.30 18.85 -28.37
CA LEU A 113 -1.40 18.65 -27.22
C LEU A 113 -1.39 17.20 -26.76
N PHE A 114 -2.56 16.56 -26.67
CA PHE A 114 -2.69 15.15 -26.32
C PHE A 114 -2.02 14.22 -27.35
N THR A 115 -2.08 14.56 -28.64
CA THR A 115 -1.39 13.82 -29.70
C THR A 115 0.13 13.89 -29.51
N ILE A 116 0.66 15.08 -29.23
CA ILE A 116 2.09 15.27 -28.91
C ILE A 116 2.46 14.44 -27.68
N LEU A 117 1.68 14.58 -26.59
CA LEU A 117 1.90 13.90 -25.33
C LEU A 117 1.96 12.37 -25.50
N SER A 118 1.00 11.80 -26.22
CA SER A 118 0.92 10.37 -26.47
C SER A 118 2.12 9.86 -27.25
N LYS A 119 2.60 10.62 -28.23
CA LYS A 119 3.80 10.25 -29.00
C LYS A 119 5.08 10.31 -28.16
N ILE A 120 5.17 11.29 -27.25
CA ILE A 120 6.31 11.38 -26.33
C ILE A 120 6.35 10.16 -25.40
N HIS A 121 5.22 9.75 -24.84
CA HIS A 121 5.20 8.61 -23.91
C HIS A 121 5.54 7.27 -24.58
N VAL A 122 5.23 7.09 -25.86
CA VAL A 122 5.72 5.93 -26.64
C VAL A 122 7.26 5.97 -26.75
N LEU A 123 7.85 7.14 -26.98
CA LEU A 123 9.31 7.30 -27.08
C LEU A 123 10.02 7.12 -25.72
N LEU A 124 9.32 7.42 -24.63
CA LEU A 124 9.78 7.22 -23.25
C LEU A 124 9.51 5.79 -22.72
N ASN A 125 8.85 4.92 -23.49
CA ASN A 125 8.34 3.62 -23.03
C ASN A 125 7.46 3.73 -21.77
N ALA A 126 6.58 4.73 -21.74
CA ALA A 126 5.74 5.10 -20.60
C ALA A 126 4.23 5.15 -20.95
N ASP A 127 3.81 4.51 -22.05
CA ASP A 127 2.43 4.54 -22.56
C ASP A 127 1.55 3.35 -22.12
N ASP A 128 2.14 2.25 -21.64
CA ASP A 128 1.41 1.06 -21.17
C ASP A 128 1.72 0.69 -19.71
N GLU A 129 0.80 1.03 -18.81
CA GLU A 129 0.87 0.71 -17.38
C GLU A 129 0.99 -0.79 -17.09
N LEU A 130 0.35 -1.65 -17.89
CA LEU A 130 0.36 -3.10 -17.66
C LEU A 130 1.68 -3.72 -18.13
N GLU A 131 2.22 -3.27 -19.26
CA GLU A 131 3.55 -3.74 -19.70
C GLU A 131 4.61 -3.38 -18.66
N LEU A 132 4.56 -2.16 -18.11
CA LEU A 132 5.45 -1.68 -17.05
C LEU A 132 5.30 -2.47 -15.74
N ARG A 133 4.07 -2.78 -15.30
CA ARG A 133 3.81 -3.47 -14.03
C ARG A 133 4.40 -4.88 -13.98
N TYR A 134 4.45 -5.57 -15.12
CA TYR A 134 4.87 -6.97 -15.21
C TYR A 134 6.26 -7.15 -15.85
N VAL A 135 7.09 -6.09 -15.91
CA VAL A 135 8.49 -6.22 -16.32
C VAL A 135 9.24 -7.12 -15.34
N ASN A 136 9.97 -8.12 -15.86
CA ASN A 136 10.86 -8.91 -15.02
C ASN A 136 12.09 -8.08 -14.61
N ASN A 137 12.11 -7.65 -13.36
CA ASN A 137 13.17 -6.80 -12.78
C ASN A 137 14.09 -7.56 -11.81
N ASP A 138 14.20 -8.89 -11.94
CA ASP A 138 15.11 -9.71 -11.14
C ASP A 138 16.60 -9.44 -11.47
N GLU A 139 17.50 -9.94 -10.62
CA GLU A 139 18.95 -9.74 -10.73
C GLU A 139 19.54 -10.19 -12.08
N ASN A 140 18.98 -11.24 -12.68
CA ASN A 140 19.52 -11.85 -13.89
C ASN A 140 18.98 -11.20 -15.18
N HIS A 141 17.83 -10.52 -15.11
CA HIS A 141 17.10 -10.05 -16.28
C HIS A 141 16.93 -8.53 -16.36
N TYR A 142 17.11 -7.77 -15.27
CA TYR A 142 16.85 -6.33 -15.27
C TYR A 142 17.62 -5.59 -16.37
N MET A 143 18.92 -5.89 -16.55
CA MET A 143 19.77 -5.29 -17.58
C MET A 143 19.25 -5.55 -19.01
N ALA A 144 18.78 -6.78 -19.28
CA ALA A 144 18.24 -7.14 -20.59
C ALA A 144 16.89 -6.45 -20.85
N ASN A 145 16.14 -6.12 -19.80
CA ASN A 145 14.80 -5.56 -19.86
C ASN A 145 14.74 -4.02 -19.73
N LEU A 146 15.87 -3.32 -19.55
CA LEU A 146 15.89 -1.85 -19.43
C LEU A 146 15.16 -1.15 -20.57
N HIS A 147 15.42 -1.58 -21.82
CA HIS A 147 14.82 -1.00 -23.03
C HIS A 147 13.27 -1.08 -23.10
N ILE A 148 12.63 -1.80 -22.18
CA ILE A 148 11.17 -1.95 -22.09
C ILE A 148 10.54 -0.79 -21.30
N TRP A 149 11.28 -0.13 -20.41
CA TRP A 149 10.74 0.87 -19.48
C TRP A 149 11.61 2.12 -19.32
N THR A 150 12.85 2.12 -19.82
CA THR A 150 13.67 3.32 -19.99
C THR A 150 13.44 3.95 -21.37
N PRO A 151 13.69 5.26 -21.55
CA PRO A 151 13.56 5.93 -22.83
C PRO A 151 14.34 5.24 -23.96
N ASN A 152 13.82 5.33 -25.18
CA ASN A 152 14.45 4.72 -26.35
C ASN A 152 15.91 5.20 -26.50
N GLU A 153 16.82 4.28 -26.83
CA GLU A 153 18.25 4.55 -26.99
C GLU A 153 18.54 5.76 -27.92
N ILE A 154 17.72 5.96 -28.95
CA ILE A 154 17.88 7.07 -29.90
C ILE A 154 17.76 8.43 -29.22
N ILE A 155 16.85 8.61 -28.26
CA ILE A 155 16.72 9.84 -27.48
C ILE A 155 17.66 9.84 -26.26
N ALA A 156 17.80 8.69 -25.61
CA ALA A 156 18.60 8.51 -24.40
C ALA A 156 20.12 8.67 -24.63
N SER A 157 20.60 8.49 -25.87
CA SER A 157 22.01 8.72 -26.23
C SER A 157 22.48 10.18 -26.07
N ASN A 158 21.56 11.12 -25.87
CA ASN A 158 21.86 12.53 -25.63
C ASN A 158 21.03 13.05 -24.45
N ASP A 159 21.69 13.21 -23.31
CA ASP A 159 21.08 13.61 -22.03
C ASP A 159 20.31 14.92 -22.14
N TYR A 160 20.83 15.86 -22.93
CA TYR A 160 20.18 17.14 -23.14
C TYR A 160 18.85 16.98 -23.90
N ASN A 161 18.85 16.18 -24.97
CA ASN A 161 17.63 15.92 -25.74
C ASN A 161 16.58 15.19 -24.89
N LEU A 162 17.01 14.25 -24.05
CA LEU A 162 16.13 13.55 -23.13
C LEU A 162 15.54 14.50 -22.08
N ARG A 163 16.37 15.34 -21.45
CA ARG A 163 15.91 16.35 -20.47
C ARG A 163 14.95 17.34 -21.10
N LEU A 164 15.23 17.82 -22.31
CA LEU A 164 14.32 18.67 -23.08
C LEU A 164 12.99 17.99 -23.36
N LEU A 165 12.98 16.69 -23.72
CA LEU A 165 11.75 15.92 -23.94
C LEU A 165 10.91 15.82 -22.67
N TYR A 166 11.53 15.60 -21.50
CA TYR A 166 10.84 15.63 -20.22
C TYR A 166 10.28 17.03 -19.88
N SER A 167 11.04 18.11 -20.10
CA SER A 167 10.55 19.49 -19.94
C SER A 167 9.34 19.80 -20.82
N ILE A 168 9.38 19.43 -22.10
CA ILE A 168 8.24 19.55 -23.02
C ILE A 168 7.03 18.78 -22.47
N THR A 169 7.24 17.57 -21.95
CA THR A 169 6.16 16.74 -21.40
C THR A 169 5.47 17.42 -20.22
N CYS A 170 6.23 17.94 -19.25
CA CYS A 170 5.71 18.69 -18.10
C CYS A 170 4.87 19.89 -18.54
N VAL A 171 5.36 20.67 -19.51
CA VAL A 171 4.64 21.82 -20.07
C VAL A 171 3.37 21.41 -20.80
N VAL A 172 3.40 20.35 -21.61
CA VAL A 172 2.22 19.88 -22.35
C VAL A 172 1.12 19.43 -21.39
N ILE A 173 1.46 18.69 -20.34
CA ILE A 173 0.50 18.26 -19.31
C ILE A 173 -0.11 19.48 -18.61
N SER A 174 0.71 20.45 -18.20
CA SER A 174 0.25 21.69 -17.57
C SER A 174 -0.66 22.51 -18.49
N ALA A 175 -0.30 22.66 -19.77
CA ALA A 175 -1.10 23.37 -20.77
C ALA A 175 -2.45 22.68 -21.01
N MET A 176 -2.47 21.36 -21.12
CA MET A 176 -3.72 20.59 -21.25
C MET A 176 -4.65 20.81 -20.06
N TYR A 177 -4.11 20.79 -18.85
CA TYR A 177 -4.86 21.10 -17.63
C TYR A 177 -5.45 22.52 -17.66
N LYS A 178 -4.61 23.53 -17.95
CA LYS A 178 -5.00 24.95 -17.90
C LYS A 178 -6.12 25.32 -18.88
N LEU A 179 -6.22 24.63 -20.02
CA LEU A 179 -7.30 24.84 -20.99
C LEU A 179 -8.71 24.61 -20.41
N PHE A 180 -8.83 23.79 -19.35
CA PHE A 180 -10.11 23.42 -18.72
C PHE A 180 -10.33 24.04 -17.33
N ILE A 181 -9.55 25.07 -16.96
CA ILE A 181 -9.84 25.86 -15.76
C ILE A 181 -11.10 26.71 -16.03
N PRO A 182 -12.13 26.63 -15.18
CA PRO A 182 -13.35 27.43 -15.34
C PRO A 182 -13.09 28.91 -15.06
N LYS A 183 -13.95 29.79 -15.57
CA LYS A 183 -13.86 31.24 -15.34
C LYS A 183 -13.96 31.64 -13.86
N SER A 184 -14.55 30.79 -13.02
CA SER A 184 -14.59 30.97 -11.56
C SER A 184 -13.20 30.85 -10.92
N GLY A 185 -12.24 30.20 -11.56
CA GLY A 185 -10.90 29.94 -11.05
C GLY A 185 -10.77 28.61 -10.29
N ASP A 186 -11.87 28.12 -9.71
CA ASP A 186 -11.86 26.85 -8.96
C ASP A 186 -11.82 25.65 -9.91
N TYR A 187 -10.63 25.09 -10.09
CA TYR A 187 -10.45 23.91 -10.93
C TYR A 187 -11.21 22.70 -10.37
N ASN A 188 -11.93 22.01 -11.26
CA ASN A 188 -12.70 20.82 -10.96
C ASN A 188 -12.17 19.67 -11.81
N LEU A 189 -11.74 18.58 -11.17
CA LEU A 189 -11.16 17.44 -11.90
C LEU A 189 -12.09 16.88 -12.97
N THR A 190 -13.40 16.89 -12.73
CA THR A 190 -14.39 16.31 -13.64
C THR A 190 -14.62 17.13 -14.91
N THR A 191 -14.16 18.39 -14.95
CA THR A 191 -14.23 19.22 -16.16
C THR A 191 -13.05 18.96 -17.10
N ASN A 192 -12.03 18.24 -16.65
CA ASN A 192 -10.90 17.86 -17.49
C ASN A 192 -11.16 16.52 -18.20
N PRO A 193 -11.31 16.50 -19.53
CA PRO A 193 -11.59 15.27 -20.29
C PRO A 193 -10.46 14.22 -20.20
N TYR A 194 -9.25 14.62 -19.77
CA TYR A 194 -8.08 13.77 -19.63
C TYR A 194 -7.87 13.23 -18.22
N LEU A 195 -8.80 13.44 -17.28
CA LEU A 195 -8.67 12.96 -15.89
C LEU A 195 -8.27 11.48 -15.80
N HIS A 196 -8.99 10.62 -16.52
CA HIS A 196 -8.69 9.18 -16.59
C HIS A 196 -7.28 8.90 -17.13
N TYR A 197 -6.89 9.61 -18.19
CA TYR A 197 -5.57 9.45 -18.79
C TYR A 197 -4.45 9.93 -17.86
N PHE A 198 -4.65 11.05 -17.15
CA PHE A 198 -3.68 11.56 -16.17
C PHE A 198 -3.45 10.58 -15.02
N LEU A 199 -4.50 9.93 -14.52
CA LEU A 199 -4.39 8.87 -13.51
C LEU A 199 -3.58 7.67 -14.03
N LYS A 200 -3.87 7.20 -15.26
CA LYS A 200 -3.11 6.11 -15.87
C LYS A 200 -1.65 6.48 -16.11
N LEU A 201 -1.40 7.69 -16.59
CA LEU A 201 -0.06 8.19 -16.87
C LEU A 201 0.76 8.32 -15.58
N TRP A 202 0.13 8.78 -14.49
CA TRP A 202 0.76 8.80 -13.18
C TRP A 202 1.16 7.38 -12.75
N LYS A 203 0.29 6.38 -12.92
CA LYS A 203 0.62 4.96 -12.63
C LYS A 203 1.78 4.44 -13.48
N CYS A 204 1.86 4.78 -14.77
CA CYS A 204 3.01 4.41 -15.61
C CYS A 204 4.33 4.91 -15.01
N HIS A 205 4.40 6.20 -14.65
CA HIS A 205 5.61 6.75 -14.05
C HIS A 205 5.87 6.24 -12.63
N THR A 206 4.84 5.92 -11.86
CA THR A 206 4.99 5.22 -10.57
C THR A 206 5.65 3.85 -10.78
N ASN A 207 5.20 3.04 -11.74
CA ASN A 207 5.83 1.76 -12.06
C ASN A 207 7.28 1.90 -12.53
N ILE A 208 7.59 2.91 -13.36
CA ILE A 208 8.96 3.22 -13.78
C ILE A 208 9.85 3.52 -12.58
N ILE A 209 9.35 4.32 -11.62
CA ILE A 209 10.11 4.68 -10.43
C ILE A 209 10.33 3.46 -9.53
N ILE A 210 9.32 2.64 -9.30
CA ILE A 210 9.44 1.39 -8.54
C ILE A 210 10.50 0.48 -9.17
N LEU A 211 10.52 0.34 -10.50
CA LEU A 211 11.51 -0.48 -11.21
C LEU A 211 12.93 0.05 -11.00
N GLY A 212 13.13 1.37 -11.12
CA GLY A 212 14.44 2.00 -10.95
C GLY A 212 14.95 1.92 -9.50
N LEU A 213 14.12 2.28 -8.52
CA LEU A 213 14.48 2.21 -7.09
C LEU A 213 14.74 0.78 -6.62
N ALA A 214 14.05 -0.22 -7.17
CA ALA A 214 14.32 -1.63 -6.86
C ALA A 214 15.70 -2.09 -7.36
N ILE A 215 16.17 -1.56 -8.49
CA ILE A 215 17.52 -1.84 -9.00
C ILE A 215 18.57 -1.13 -8.14
N ASP A 216 18.33 0.13 -7.82
CA ASP A 216 19.22 0.94 -6.98
C ASP A 216 19.47 0.29 -5.61
N ARG A 217 18.40 -0.05 -4.87
CA ARG A 217 18.48 -0.77 -3.59
C ARG A 217 19.24 -2.10 -3.70
N ARG A 218 19.12 -2.81 -4.82
CA ARG A 218 19.85 -4.06 -5.06
C ARG A 218 21.35 -3.80 -5.25
N ILE A 219 21.70 -2.76 -6.01
CA ILE A 219 23.10 -2.36 -6.23
C ILE A 219 23.72 -1.90 -4.91
N GLU A 220 23.03 -1.06 -4.15
CA GLU A 220 23.42 -0.63 -2.81
C GLU A 220 23.69 -1.84 -1.89
N PHE A 221 22.79 -2.81 -1.88
CA PHE A 221 22.96 -4.03 -1.08
C PHE A 221 24.20 -4.84 -1.52
N LEU A 222 24.39 -5.05 -2.84
CA LEU A 222 25.56 -5.77 -3.38
C LEU A 222 26.88 -5.03 -3.12
N ASN A 223 26.85 -3.70 -3.11
CA ASN A 223 27.99 -2.85 -2.76
C ASN A 223 28.41 -3.08 -1.30
N LEU A 224 27.44 -3.08 -0.38
CA LEU A 224 27.67 -3.35 1.04
C LEU A 224 28.23 -4.76 1.27
N GLU A 225 27.72 -5.78 0.57
CA GLU A 225 28.20 -7.17 0.71
C GLU A 225 29.61 -7.38 0.14
N ASN A 226 29.88 -6.83 -1.04
CA ASN A 226 31.14 -7.07 -1.76
C ASN A 226 32.23 -6.03 -1.46
N GLY A 227 31.90 -4.95 -0.75
CA GLY A 227 32.79 -3.80 -0.58
C GLY A 227 33.08 -3.10 -1.90
N GLU A 228 32.10 -3.08 -2.80
CA GLU A 228 32.15 -2.39 -4.09
C GLU A 228 31.38 -1.06 -3.99
N ASN A 229 31.66 -0.12 -4.88
CA ASN A 229 30.91 1.14 -5.02
C ASN A 229 30.42 1.26 -6.47
N LYS A 230 29.53 0.35 -6.89
CA LYS A 230 28.87 0.43 -8.19
C LYS A 230 27.73 1.44 -8.11
N GLU A 231 27.70 2.38 -9.04
CA GLU A 231 26.59 3.32 -9.16
C GLU A 231 25.39 2.68 -9.88
N THR A 232 24.22 3.26 -9.63
CA THR A 232 23.03 2.95 -10.41
C THR A 232 23.25 3.34 -11.87
N PRO A 233 22.94 2.47 -12.85
CA PRO A 233 23.16 2.77 -14.26
C PRO A 233 22.60 4.14 -14.66
N TYR A 234 23.42 4.96 -15.31
CA TYR A 234 23.10 6.35 -15.61
C TYR A 234 21.74 6.56 -16.33
N ILE A 235 21.37 5.65 -17.24
CA ILE A 235 20.06 5.70 -17.91
C ILE A 235 18.90 5.58 -16.92
N ILE A 236 19.04 4.77 -15.86
CA ILE A 236 18.05 4.63 -14.80
C ILE A 236 17.94 5.94 -14.02
N GLN A 237 19.07 6.54 -13.63
CA GLN A 237 19.07 7.84 -12.96
C GLN A 237 18.34 8.90 -13.79
N GLN A 238 18.63 9.02 -15.10
CA GLN A 238 17.96 9.98 -15.98
C GLN A 238 16.46 9.68 -16.13
N THR A 239 16.10 8.40 -16.20
CA THR A 239 14.70 7.95 -16.28
C THR A 239 13.92 8.29 -15.01
N LEU A 240 14.55 8.12 -13.84
CA LEU A 240 13.98 8.46 -12.52
C LEU A 240 13.78 9.97 -12.38
N LYS A 241 14.80 10.79 -12.72
CA LYS A 241 14.72 12.26 -12.73
C LYS A 241 13.53 12.74 -13.58
N GLY A 242 13.44 12.27 -14.81
CA GLY A 242 12.36 12.61 -15.74
C GLY A 242 10.98 12.15 -15.28
N SER A 243 10.84 10.87 -14.89
CA SER A 243 9.55 10.31 -14.47
C SER A 243 9.02 10.96 -13.19
N SER A 244 9.90 11.25 -12.24
CA SER A 244 9.56 11.98 -11.03
C SER A 244 9.05 13.39 -11.35
N SER A 245 9.71 14.13 -12.27
CA SER A 245 9.23 15.45 -12.68
C SER A 245 7.81 15.42 -13.30
N ILE A 246 7.51 14.41 -14.11
CA ILE A 246 6.17 14.23 -14.69
C ILE A 246 5.15 13.89 -13.60
N ARG A 247 5.49 13.00 -12.65
CA ARG A 247 4.62 12.70 -11.50
C ARG A 247 4.33 13.95 -10.69
N CYS A 248 5.30 14.82 -10.46
CA CYS A 248 5.08 16.08 -9.73
C CYS A 248 4.03 16.96 -10.42
N VAL A 249 4.09 17.12 -11.75
CA VAL A 249 3.07 17.90 -12.48
C VAL A 249 1.70 17.24 -12.41
N LEU A 250 1.63 15.92 -12.60
CA LEU A 250 0.37 15.16 -12.53
C LEU A 250 -0.25 15.21 -11.14
N ALA A 251 0.52 14.95 -10.09
CA ALA A 251 0.07 15.04 -8.71
C ALA A 251 -0.35 16.47 -8.34
N TRP A 252 0.39 17.48 -8.77
CA TRP A 252 0.00 18.88 -8.59
C TRP A 252 -1.37 19.20 -9.20
N ILE A 253 -1.71 18.61 -10.35
CA ILE A 253 -3.03 18.76 -10.99
C ILE A 253 -4.10 17.94 -10.26
N LEU A 254 -3.83 16.65 -10.00
CA LEU A 254 -4.79 15.70 -9.44
C LEU A 254 -5.16 16.03 -7.98
N ASN A 255 -4.22 16.56 -7.22
CA ASN A 255 -4.43 16.93 -5.82
C ASN A 255 -5.17 18.28 -5.65
N LYS A 256 -5.53 18.99 -6.74
CA LYS A 256 -6.40 20.20 -6.69
C LYS A 256 -7.84 19.92 -6.27
N ASN A 257 -8.14 18.72 -5.76
CA ASN A 257 -9.43 18.36 -5.19
C ASN A 257 -9.53 18.80 -3.71
N PRO A 258 -10.65 19.40 -3.28
CA PRO A 258 -10.89 19.71 -1.86
C PRO A 258 -10.86 18.53 -0.89
N SER A 259 -11.00 17.28 -1.36
CA SER A 259 -10.90 16.08 -0.53
C SER A 259 -9.48 15.60 -0.30
N SER A 260 -8.49 16.16 -1.02
CA SER A 260 -7.08 15.87 -0.75
C SER A 260 -6.78 16.22 0.70
N ALA A 261 -6.25 15.26 1.46
CA ALA A 261 -5.91 15.52 2.86
C ALA A 261 -4.92 16.70 2.93
N PRO A 262 -5.15 17.72 3.78
CA PRO A 262 -4.07 18.60 4.17
C PRO A 262 -3.02 17.72 4.84
N VAL A 263 -1.80 17.72 4.31
CA VAL A 263 -0.62 17.27 5.05
C VAL A 263 -0.67 18.01 6.39
N LEU A 264 -0.47 17.28 7.49
CA LEU A 264 -0.75 17.65 8.89
C LEU A 264 0.06 18.86 9.45
N ASP A 265 0.27 19.90 8.67
CA ASP A 265 0.64 21.22 9.18
C ASP A 265 -0.53 22.17 8.99
N ASP A 266 -0.92 22.82 10.09
CA ASP A 266 -2.09 23.69 10.27
C ASP A 266 -2.08 24.97 9.38
N ASP A 267 -1.18 25.03 8.39
CA ASP A 267 -1.08 26.15 7.48
C ASP A 267 -1.77 25.85 6.15
N LEU A 268 -2.85 26.59 5.91
CA LEU A 268 -3.44 26.82 4.58
C LEU A 268 -2.41 27.36 3.54
N SER A 269 -1.16 27.63 3.95
CA SER A 269 -0.03 27.99 3.09
C SER A 269 0.55 26.80 2.31
N ILE A 270 0.30 25.54 2.66
CA ILE A 270 0.92 24.39 1.96
C ILE A 270 0.42 24.24 0.52
N HIS A 271 -0.82 24.66 0.20
CA HIS A 271 -1.25 24.78 -1.20
C HIS A 271 -0.50 25.87 -1.97
N SER A 272 0.08 26.85 -1.29
CA SER A 272 0.97 27.85 -1.88
C SER A 272 2.39 27.32 -2.07
N GLU A 273 2.94 26.58 -1.10
CA GLU A 273 4.27 25.95 -1.17
C GLU A 273 4.33 24.84 -2.23
N SER A 274 3.31 23.98 -2.30
CA SER A 274 3.21 22.96 -3.35
C SER A 274 3.15 23.52 -4.78
N SER A 275 2.85 24.81 -4.94
CA SER A 275 2.91 25.49 -6.24
C SER A 275 4.23 26.21 -6.51
N SER A 276 5.13 26.30 -5.52
CA SER A 276 6.40 27.01 -5.65
C SER A 276 7.24 26.42 -6.77
N ASP A 277 7.49 25.10 -6.77
CA ASP A 277 8.33 24.46 -7.79
C ASP A 277 7.75 24.64 -9.21
N ILE A 278 6.43 24.51 -9.37
CA ILE A 278 5.76 24.61 -10.68
C ILE A 278 5.80 26.04 -11.24
N LYS A 279 5.87 27.06 -10.37
CA LYS A 279 5.80 28.49 -10.75
C LYS A 279 7.14 29.21 -10.71
N ASN A 280 8.04 28.82 -9.83
CA ASN A 280 9.25 29.55 -9.48
C ASN A 280 10.54 28.81 -9.85
N GLU A 281 10.48 27.51 -10.17
CA GLU A 281 11.65 26.79 -10.67
C GLU A 281 11.70 26.83 -12.20
N THR A 282 12.88 27.02 -12.78
CA THR A 282 13.05 27.04 -14.23
C THR A 282 12.65 25.67 -14.80
N VAL A 283 11.99 25.64 -15.95
CA VAL A 283 11.46 24.38 -16.53
C VAL A 283 12.55 23.32 -16.75
N PHE A 284 13.77 23.74 -17.03
CA PHE A 284 14.88 22.84 -17.29
C PHE A 284 15.43 22.27 -15.98
N ASN A 285 15.55 23.08 -14.92
CA ASN A 285 15.97 22.64 -13.58
C ASN A 285 14.90 21.83 -12.84
N PHE A 286 13.62 22.11 -13.08
CA PHE A 286 12.50 21.37 -12.49
C PHE A 286 12.58 19.84 -12.73
N ILE A 287 13.27 19.41 -13.79
CA ILE A 287 13.53 17.99 -14.07
C ILE A 287 14.46 17.35 -13.04
N GLN A 288 15.35 18.13 -12.39
CA GLN A 288 16.24 17.65 -11.35
C GLN A 288 15.50 17.56 -10.01
N PRO A 289 15.41 16.37 -9.38
CA PRO A 289 14.75 16.22 -8.09
C PRO A 289 15.30 17.12 -6.99
N LEU A 290 16.63 17.29 -6.96
CA LEU A 290 17.33 18.12 -5.96
C LEU A 290 17.06 19.63 -6.12
N ALA A 291 16.60 20.08 -7.30
CA ALA A 291 16.23 21.49 -7.50
C ALA A 291 14.84 21.82 -6.94
N ARG A 292 13.99 20.80 -6.70
CA ARG A 292 12.61 21.00 -6.24
C ARG A 292 12.57 21.10 -4.72
N SER A 293 11.91 22.13 -4.21
CA SER A 293 11.73 22.38 -2.78
C SER A 293 10.79 21.37 -2.11
N ASN A 294 9.77 20.88 -2.82
CA ASN A 294 8.84 19.89 -2.27
C ASN A 294 9.54 18.52 -2.12
N SER A 295 9.56 17.95 -0.91
CA SER A 295 10.18 16.64 -0.66
C SER A 295 9.45 15.51 -1.40
N ASN A 296 8.13 15.64 -1.58
CA ASN A 296 7.28 14.57 -2.07
C ASN A 296 6.19 15.05 -3.05
N GLY A 297 6.62 15.83 -4.06
CA GLY A 297 5.71 16.53 -4.96
C GLY A 297 4.90 15.65 -5.91
N GLY A 298 5.33 14.40 -6.14
CA GLY A 298 4.74 13.42 -7.05
C GLY A 298 3.70 12.49 -6.43
N ALA A 299 3.46 12.57 -5.13
CA ALA A 299 2.50 11.71 -4.44
C ALA A 299 1.04 12.20 -4.62
N ILE A 300 0.11 11.25 -4.82
CA ILE A 300 -1.33 11.56 -4.86
C ILE A 300 -1.95 11.45 -3.47
N SER A 301 -2.69 12.49 -3.06
CA SER A 301 -3.51 12.52 -1.83
C SER A 301 -5.02 12.60 -2.11
N LEU A 302 -5.41 12.54 -3.39
CA LEU A 302 -6.79 12.57 -3.89
C LEU A 302 -7.65 11.41 -3.35
N ASP A 303 -8.82 11.72 -2.80
CA ASP A 303 -9.84 10.71 -2.51
C ASP A 303 -10.54 10.25 -3.81
N MET A 304 -10.30 8.99 -4.17
CA MET A 304 -10.83 8.39 -5.39
C MET A 304 -12.30 7.96 -5.33
N ARG A 305 -12.98 8.03 -4.17
CA ARG A 305 -14.36 7.54 -4.02
C ARG A 305 -15.32 8.24 -4.96
N LEU A 306 -15.45 9.57 -4.85
CA LEU A 306 -16.32 10.33 -5.74
C LEU A 306 -15.73 10.51 -7.14
N VAL A 307 -14.40 10.48 -7.28
CA VAL A 307 -13.75 10.45 -8.61
C VAL A 307 -14.25 9.23 -9.38
N SER A 308 -14.26 8.05 -8.78
CA SER A 308 -14.76 6.81 -9.41
C SER A 308 -16.22 6.94 -9.83
N ILE A 309 -17.06 7.54 -8.98
CA ILE A 309 -18.46 7.82 -9.32
C ILE A 309 -18.57 8.79 -10.50
N ALA A 310 -17.75 9.85 -10.53
CA ALA A 310 -17.72 10.80 -11.64
C ALA A 310 -17.25 10.13 -12.95
N LEU A 311 -16.24 9.26 -12.90
CA LEU A 311 -15.78 8.50 -14.05
C LEU A 311 -16.87 7.56 -14.56
N LEU A 312 -17.62 6.89 -13.67
CA LEU A 312 -18.78 6.09 -14.08
C LEU A 312 -19.86 6.95 -14.77
N MET A 313 -20.13 8.16 -14.29
CA MET A 313 -21.08 9.08 -14.92
C MET A 313 -20.61 9.51 -16.31
N LEU A 314 -19.38 10.01 -16.41
CA LEU A 314 -18.76 10.52 -17.64
C LEU A 314 -18.60 9.43 -18.71
N TYR A 315 -18.29 8.19 -18.31
CA TYR A 315 -17.94 7.10 -19.21
C TYR A 315 -18.98 6.00 -19.33
N SER A 316 -20.17 6.22 -18.75
CA SER A 316 -21.33 5.34 -18.94
C SER A 316 -21.66 5.05 -20.43
N GLY A 317 -21.31 5.96 -21.34
CA GLY A 317 -21.50 5.82 -22.79
C GLY A 317 -20.28 5.35 -23.60
N THR A 318 -19.06 5.70 -23.22
CA THR A 318 -17.83 5.58 -24.04
C THR A 318 -16.64 5.12 -23.19
N SER A 319 -15.88 4.12 -23.64
CA SER A 319 -14.56 3.81 -23.05
C SER A 319 -13.47 4.66 -23.73
N PHE A 320 -12.44 5.03 -22.98
CA PHE A 320 -11.29 5.77 -23.49
C PHE A 320 -10.18 4.84 -24.00
N THR A 321 -10.16 3.56 -23.59
CA THR A 321 -9.15 2.64 -24.10
C THR A 321 -9.43 2.32 -25.57
N ALA A 322 -8.46 2.65 -26.42
CA ALA A 322 -8.33 2.15 -27.77
C ALA A 322 -8.09 0.62 -27.85
N GLY A 323 -8.46 -0.12 -26.80
CA GLY A 323 -8.22 -1.54 -26.59
C GLY A 323 -9.49 -2.37 -26.74
N ALA A 324 -10.28 -2.14 -27.78
CA ALA A 324 -10.96 -3.28 -28.36
C ALA A 324 -9.84 -4.23 -28.83
N HIS A 325 -9.69 -5.37 -28.14
CA HIS A 325 -8.67 -6.39 -28.37
C HIS A 325 -8.15 -6.38 -29.82
N GLN A 326 -6.96 -5.83 -30.04
CA GLN A 326 -6.38 -5.81 -31.38
C GLN A 326 -5.82 -7.19 -31.69
N VAL A 327 -6.10 -7.72 -32.88
CA VAL A 327 -5.66 -9.05 -33.33
C VAL A 327 -4.14 -9.25 -33.26
N ASN A 328 -3.37 -8.16 -33.14
CA ASN A 328 -1.92 -8.14 -33.10
C ASN A 328 -1.32 -7.94 -31.68
N GLU A 329 -2.13 -7.98 -30.61
CA GLU A 329 -1.64 -7.79 -29.23
C GLU A 329 -0.69 -8.92 -28.77
N LYS A 330 0.37 -8.55 -28.03
CA LYS A 330 1.28 -9.51 -27.39
C LYS A 330 0.51 -10.39 -26.40
N PRO A 331 0.79 -11.71 -26.32
CA PRO A 331 0.14 -12.59 -25.35
C PRO A 331 0.40 -12.10 -23.91
N SER A 332 -0.58 -12.25 -23.03
CA SER A 332 -0.42 -11.90 -21.61
C SER A 332 0.65 -12.78 -20.96
N ILE A 333 1.57 -12.14 -20.25
CA ILE A 333 2.68 -12.76 -19.49
C ILE A 333 2.16 -13.80 -18.48
N ASN A 334 1.10 -13.47 -17.74
CA ASN A 334 0.50 -14.34 -16.72
C ASN A 334 -1.04 -14.14 -16.65
N GLN A 335 -1.69 -14.90 -15.77
CA GLN A 335 -3.15 -14.86 -15.59
C GLN A 335 -3.65 -13.53 -15.03
N GLU A 336 -2.89 -12.90 -14.14
CA GLU A 336 -3.23 -11.62 -13.53
C GLU A 336 -3.21 -10.49 -14.56
N HIS A 337 -2.15 -10.41 -15.36
CA HIS A 337 -2.02 -9.50 -16.49
C HIS A 337 -3.15 -9.69 -17.51
N ALA A 338 -3.55 -10.94 -17.78
CA ALA A 338 -4.71 -11.23 -18.63
C ALA A 338 -6.02 -10.69 -18.03
N SER A 339 -6.21 -10.82 -16.71
CA SER A 339 -7.37 -10.31 -16.00
C SER A 339 -7.41 -8.78 -15.97
N ARG A 340 -6.30 -8.12 -15.66
CA ARG A 340 -6.23 -6.65 -15.66
C ARG A 340 -6.43 -6.07 -17.05
N ARG A 341 -5.87 -6.69 -18.09
CA ARG A 341 -6.14 -6.32 -19.49
C ARG A 341 -7.61 -6.45 -19.86
N LEU A 342 -8.27 -7.53 -19.42
CA LEU A 342 -9.71 -7.69 -19.59
C LEU A 342 -10.47 -6.57 -18.88
N ASN A 343 -10.09 -6.23 -17.64
CA ASN A 343 -10.72 -5.16 -16.89
C ASN A 343 -10.59 -3.81 -17.63
N GLN A 344 -9.38 -3.45 -18.09
CA GLN A 344 -9.13 -2.22 -18.88
C GLN A 344 -9.88 -2.19 -20.23
N SER A 345 -10.34 -3.34 -20.75
CA SER A 345 -11.11 -3.41 -21.99
C SER A 345 -12.63 -3.19 -21.82
N THR A 346 -13.10 -3.10 -20.57
CA THR A 346 -14.54 -3.05 -20.25
C THR A 346 -14.90 -1.80 -19.44
N LYS A 347 -16.00 -1.15 -19.84
CA LYS A 347 -16.40 0.19 -19.34
C LYS A 347 -16.42 0.36 -17.81
N ILE A 348 -16.97 -0.62 -17.07
CA ILE A 348 -17.09 -0.53 -15.61
C ILE A 348 -15.79 -0.99 -14.94
N SER A 349 -15.26 -2.13 -15.36
CA SER A 349 -14.04 -2.69 -14.76
C SER A 349 -12.81 -1.82 -15.01
N GLU A 350 -12.79 -0.98 -16.04
CA GLU A 350 -11.73 -0.01 -16.31
C GLU A 350 -11.58 0.99 -15.15
N VAL A 351 -12.71 1.48 -14.62
CA VAL A 351 -12.72 2.34 -13.42
C VAL A 351 -12.19 1.59 -12.19
N GLY A 352 -12.56 0.30 -12.05
CA GLY A 352 -12.02 -0.56 -11.00
C GLY A 352 -10.52 -0.81 -11.12
N ASP A 353 -10.01 -1.01 -12.34
CA ASP A 353 -8.60 -1.24 -12.59
C ASP A 353 -7.72 0.00 -12.32
N ILE A 354 -8.26 1.21 -12.49
CA ILE A 354 -7.59 2.43 -12.03
C ILE A 354 -7.27 2.36 -10.54
N LEU A 355 -8.18 1.84 -9.72
CA LEU A 355 -8.02 1.79 -8.26
C LEU A 355 -6.98 0.76 -7.79
N ILE A 356 -6.64 -0.21 -8.64
CA ILE A 356 -5.60 -1.20 -8.37
C ILE A 356 -4.24 -0.52 -8.44
N ASP A 357 -3.32 -0.84 -7.53
CA ASP A 357 -1.95 -0.30 -7.52
C ASP A 357 -1.85 1.25 -7.42
N LEU A 358 -2.86 1.93 -6.85
CA LEU A 358 -2.74 3.34 -6.47
C LEU A 358 -2.04 3.47 -5.12
N GLU A 359 -0.77 3.85 -5.16
CA GLU A 359 0.05 4.10 -3.97
C GLU A 359 -0.17 5.53 -3.47
N TYR A 360 -1.21 5.73 -2.65
CA TYR A 360 -1.49 7.02 -2.04
C TYR A 360 -0.37 7.46 -1.10
N ALA A 361 -0.03 8.76 -1.12
CA ALA A 361 0.96 9.37 -0.24
C ALA A 361 2.29 8.59 -0.17
N ASP A 362 2.73 8.01 -1.30
CA ASP A 362 4.05 7.39 -1.45
C ASP A 362 5.18 8.38 -1.17
N ARG A 363 6.41 7.93 -0.96
CA ARG A 363 7.59 8.79 -0.71
C ARG A 363 8.68 8.63 -1.78
N PHE A 364 8.29 8.25 -3.00
CA PHE A 364 9.28 7.89 -4.01
C PHE A 364 10.17 9.05 -4.45
N ASP A 365 9.71 10.30 -4.36
CA ASP A 365 10.56 11.44 -4.66
C ASP A 365 11.64 11.66 -3.58
N GLU A 366 11.35 11.32 -2.32
CA GLU A 366 12.35 11.33 -1.24
C GLU A 366 13.40 10.24 -1.46
N ASP A 367 12.96 9.02 -1.83
CA ASP A 367 13.87 7.92 -2.18
C ASP A 367 14.78 8.29 -3.36
N ILE A 368 14.25 8.97 -4.38
CA ILE A 368 15.06 9.43 -5.53
C ILE A 368 16.03 10.54 -5.11
N LYS A 369 15.61 11.48 -4.25
CA LYS A 369 16.51 12.52 -3.73
C LYS A 369 17.65 11.89 -2.94
N TYR A 370 17.35 10.93 -2.07
CA TYR A 370 18.34 10.17 -1.31
C TYR A 370 19.35 9.47 -2.23
N MET A 371 18.87 8.71 -3.22
CA MET A 371 19.72 8.05 -4.21
C MET A 371 20.70 9.03 -4.87
N LEU A 372 20.22 10.21 -5.28
CA LEU A 372 21.05 11.22 -5.94
C LEU A 372 21.98 12.00 -4.98
N GLU A 373 21.58 12.20 -3.73
CA GLU A 373 22.42 12.83 -2.70
C GLU A 373 23.59 11.92 -2.32
N CYS A 374 23.33 10.62 -2.09
CA CYS A 374 24.37 9.64 -1.81
C CYS A 374 25.45 9.61 -2.92
N GLU A 375 25.03 9.63 -4.19
CA GLU A 375 25.94 9.68 -5.34
C GLU A 375 26.80 10.98 -5.36
N LEU A 376 26.27 12.12 -4.92
CA LEU A 376 27.04 13.39 -4.85
C LEU A 376 28.06 13.43 -3.70
N TYR A 377 27.75 12.80 -2.56
CA TYR A 377 28.68 12.73 -1.42
C TYR A 377 29.84 11.75 -1.68
N ASP A 378 29.63 10.69 -2.46
CA ASP A 378 30.68 9.76 -2.85
C ASP A 378 31.73 10.42 -3.77
N ASP A 379 31.33 11.39 -4.60
CA ASP A 379 32.25 12.19 -5.43
C ASP A 379 33.01 13.27 -4.64
N ALA A 380 32.47 13.75 -3.50
CA ALA A 380 33.03 14.86 -2.75
C ALA A 380 34.07 14.46 -1.68
N GLU A 381 34.14 13.18 -1.28
CA GLU A 381 35.05 12.73 -0.23
C GLU A 381 36.10 11.72 -0.71
N ASP A 382 36.88 12.11 -1.71
CA ASP A 382 38.22 11.56 -1.94
C ASP A 382 39.23 12.17 -0.93
N ASP A 383 38.88 12.24 0.36
CA ASP A 383 39.72 12.82 1.42
C ASP A 383 39.58 12.08 2.77
N LYS A 384 40.13 10.86 2.83
CA LYS A 384 40.77 10.22 4.02
C LYS A 384 40.05 10.21 5.38
N TYR A 385 38.76 10.52 5.50
CA TYR A 385 38.07 10.53 6.80
C TYR A 385 37.07 9.37 7.05
N ASN A 386 36.64 8.63 6.02
CA ASN A 386 35.67 7.53 6.23
C ASN A 386 36.28 6.14 6.52
N GLU A 387 37.55 5.89 6.18
CA GLU A 387 38.20 4.63 6.53
C GLU A 387 38.45 4.48 8.05
N ALA A 388 38.49 5.60 8.78
CA ALA A 388 38.76 5.60 10.22
C ALA A 388 37.51 5.37 11.08
N ASN A 389 36.33 5.83 10.63
CA ASN A 389 35.09 5.68 11.40
C ASN A 389 34.40 4.35 11.14
N SER A 390 34.37 3.83 9.90
CA SER A 390 33.76 2.52 9.65
C SER A 390 34.55 1.38 10.32
N LYS A 391 35.90 1.45 10.32
CA LYS A 391 36.75 0.49 11.05
C LYS A 391 36.77 0.71 12.56
N LYS A 392 36.45 1.91 13.07
CA LYS A 392 36.32 2.15 14.52
C LYS A 392 34.92 1.81 15.04
N LEU A 393 33.87 1.96 14.25
CA LEU A 393 32.51 1.60 14.62
C LEU A 393 32.35 0.08 14.61
N PHE A 394 32.87 -0.60 13.57
CA PHE A 394 32.91 -2.06 13.54
C PHE A 394 33.80 -2.64 14.66
N LYS A 395 34.90 -1.96 15.02
CA LYS A 395 35.70 -2.32 16.22
C LYS A 395 35.08 -1.88 17.54
N ALA A 396 34.20 -0.88 17.57
CA ALA A 396 33.52 -0.46 18.79
C ALA A 396 32.38 -1.41 19.10
N GLU A 397 31.70 -1.95 18.09
CA GLU A 397 30.70 -3.02 18.25
C GLU A 397 31.36 -4.37 18.55
N LEU A 398 32.47 -4.72 17.89
CA LEU A 398 33.25 -5.90 18.29
C LEU A 398 33.93 -5.77 19.66
N ARG A 399 34.22 -4.55 20.14
CA ARG A 399 34.75 -4.33 21.50
C ARG A 399 33.67 -4.19 22.55
N ARG A 400 32.43 -3.84 22.19
CA ARG A 400 31.25 -3.96 23.06
C ARG A 400 30.81 -5.41 23.22
N GLY A 401 31.22 -6.32 22.33
CA GLY A 401 30.99 -7.77 22.44
C GLY A 401 32.15 -8.62 22.98
N ALA A 402 33.31 -8.06 23.34
CA ALA A 402 34.51 -8.88 23.65
C ALA A 402 35.26 -8.51 24.93
N LYS A 403 34.58 -7.97 25.95
CA LYS A 403 35.11 -7.96 27.31
C LYS A 403 34.21 -8.81 28.19
N GLY A 404 34.76 -9.97 28.56
CA GLY A 404 34.12 -10.96 29.39
C GLY A 404 33.63 -10.37 30.69
N GLU A 405 32.35 -10.56 30.91
CA GLU A 405 31.66 -10.90 32.15
C GLU A 405 30.23 -11.18 31.69
N ASP A 406 29.61 -12.24 32.21
CA ASP A 406 28.31 -12.76 31.78
C ASP A 406 27.24 -11.65 31.74
N VAL A 407 27.06 -10.99 30.59
CA VAL A 407 25.97 -10.03 30.39
C VAL A 407 24.73 -10.85 30.06
N SER A 408 23.87 -11.04 31.06
CA SER A 408 22.54 -11.56 30.87
C SER A 408 21.80 -10.69 29.84
N ILE A 409 21.38 -11.30 28.73
CA ILE A 409 20.60 -10.65 27.64
C ILE A 409 19.14 -10.36 28.09
N ILE A 410 18.89 -10.28 29.40
CA ILE A 410 17.62 -9.81 29.95
C ILE A 410 17.88 -8.40 30.46
N PRO A 411 17.34 -7.34 29.81
CA PRO A 411 17.35 -6.00 30.37
C PRO A 411 16.85 -6.04 31.82
N SER A 412 17.61 -5.42 32.73
CA SER A 412 17.34 -5.42 34.17
C SER A 412 15.92 -4.94 34.49
N GLU A 413 15.36 -4.05 33.66
CA GLU A 413 14.01 -3.51 33.78
C GLU A 413 12.90 -4.56 33.57
N ILE A 414 13.15 -5.66 32.83
CA ILE A 414 12.18 -6.73 32.54
C ILE A 414 12.03 -7.67 33.74
N THR A 415 13.13 -7.97 34.44
CA THR A 415 13.10 -8.81 35.65
C THR A 415 12.38 -8.15 36.81
N GLU A 416 12.48 -6.82 36.97
CA GLU A 416 11.81 -6.11 38.07
C GLU A 416 10.31 -5.84 37.80
N SER A 417 9.88 -5.73 36.54
CA SER A 417 8.48 -5.48 36.17
C SER A 417 7.63 -6.75 36.07
N LEU A 418 8.20 -7.88 35.59
CA LEU A 418 7.48 -9.16 35.49
C LEU A 418 7.44 -9.93 36.83
N ILE A 419 8.42 -9.70 37.70
CA ILE A 419 8.45 -10.25 39.05
C ILE A 419 7.88 -9.18 39.99
N VAL A 420 6.56 -9.00 40.01
CA VAL A 420 5.89 -8.55 41.23
C VAL A 420 5.82 -9.80 42.11
N PRO A 421 6.76 -10.04 43.05
CA PRO A 421 6.86 -11.33 43.70
C PRO A 421 5.71 -11.60 44.69
N GLU A 422 4.86 -10.60 44.97
CA GLU A 422 3.92 -10.62 46.09
C GLU A 422 2.43 -10.56 45.70
N LEU A 423 2.08 -10.29 44.43
CA LEU A 423 0.68 -10.23 44.01
C LEU A 423 0.22 -11.59 43.47
N GLU A 424 -0.15 -12.51 44.36
CA GLU A 424 -0.76 -13.78 43.95
C GLU A 424 -2.22 -13.60 43.49
N PHE A 425 -2.95 -12.71 44.17
CA PHE A 425 -4.33 -12.39 43.89
C PHE A 425 -4.54 -10.88 44.01
N ASP A 426 -5.35 -10.30 43.13
CA ASP A 426 -5.75 -8.90 43.28
C ASP A 426 -6.97 -8.73 44.20
N ASP A 427 -7.37 -7.48 44.42
CA ASP A 427 -8.49 -7.10 45.28
C ASP A 427 -9.85 -7.69 44.84
N LEU A 428 -9.97 -8.10 43.58
CA LEU A 428 -11.15 -8.77 43.02
C LEU A 428 -11.05 -10.31 43.08
N GLY A 429 -9.95 -10.84 43.61
CA GLY A 429 -9.68 -12.28 43.75
C GLY A 429 -9.21 -12.96 42.46
N ARG A 430 -8.74 -12.21 41.47
CA ARG A 430 -8.21 -12.76 40.21
C ARG A 430 -6.80 -13.26 40.42
N ASP A 431 -6.46 -14.39 39.80
CA ASP A 431 -5.21 -15.13 40.02
C ASP A 431 -4.09 -14.64 39.09
N TRP A 432 -3.17 -13.84 39.64
CA TRP A 432 -2.03 -13.22 38.93
C TRP A 432 -0.83 -14.14 38.78
N ARG A 433 -0.86 -15.36 39.34
CA ARG A 433 0.28 -16.28 39.29
C ARG A 433 0.52 -16.79 37.87
N ASP A 434 1.80 -16.84 37.50
CA ASP A 434 2.28 -17.36 36.21
C ASP A 434 2.38 -18.90 36.23
N ILE A 435 1.21 -19.55 36.27
CA ILE A 435 1.05 -21.00 36.28
C ILE A 435 0.20 -21.48 35.11
N THR A 436 0.26 -22.77 34.79
CA THR A 436 -0.61 -23.36 33.77
C THR A 436 -2.07 -23.43 34.21
N ARG A 437 -3.00 -23.37 33.25
CA ARG A 437 -4.46 -23.38 33.51
C ARG A 437 -5.13 -24.60 32.88
N GLY A 438 -6.22 -25.07 33.50
CA GLY A 438 -7.06 -26.15 32.96
C GLY A 438 -6.27 -27.44 32.66
N GLY A 439 -6.47 -27.98 31.45
CA GLY A 439 -5.80 -29.19 30.96
C GLY A 439 -4.29 -29.04 30.71
N ASN A 440 -3.76 -27.81 30.71
CA ASN A 440 -2.33 -27.55 30.48
C ASN A 440 -1.44 -27.96 31.67
N ASN A 441 -2.03 -28.25 32.84
CA ASN A 441 -1.31 -28.69 34.03
C ASN A 441 -0.78 -30.13 33.93
N GLU A 442 -1.39 -30.95 33.06
CA GLU A 442 -1.14 -32.39 32.97
C GLU A 442 -0.74 -32.79 31.55
N PHE A 443 0.29 -33.62 31.47
CA PHE A 443 0.68 -34.31 30.24
C PHE A 443 -0.26 -35.51 29.98
N ASN A 444 -0.56 -35.76 28.71
CA ASN A 444 -1.40 -36.87 28.29
C ASN A 444 -0.64 -38.20 28.27
N ASP A 445 -1.41 -39.30 28.32
CA ASP A 445 -0.84 -40.65 28.41
C ASP A 445 0.03 -41.03 27.20
N SER A 446 -0.29 -40.49 26.01
CA SER A 446 0.45 -40.81 24.79
C SER A 446 1.87 -40.23 24.80
N PHE A 447 2.03 -39.03 25.33
CA PHE A 447 3.33 -38.41 25.53
C PHE A 447 4.13 -39.13 26.64
N LEU A 448 3.48 -39.41 27.76
CA LEU A 448 4.13 -40.12 28.88
C LEU A 448 4.59 -41.54 28.50
N ALA A 449 3.88 -42.22 27.61
CA ALA A 449 4.29 -43.51 27.08
C ALA A 449 5.58 -43.39 26.26
N LYS A 450 5.64 -42.44 25.32
CA LYS A 450 6.85 -42.16 24.52
C LYS A 450 8.04 -41.75 25.39
N LEU A 451 7.80 -40.94 26.42
CA LEU A 451 8.86 -40.53 27.35
C LEU A 451 9.46 -41.73 28.09
N LYS A 452 8.63 -42.68 28.53
CA LYS A 452 9.12 -43.92 29.18
C LYS A 452 9.93 -44.78 28.22
N GLU A 453 9.51 -44.87 26.96
CA GLU A 453 10.27 -45.58 25.93
C GLU A 453 11.63 -44.91 25.68
N PHE A 454 11.66 -43.58 25.58
CA PHE A 454 12.89 -42.78 25.47
C PHE A 454 13.83 -42.97 26.67
N GLU A 455 13.31 -42.92 27.89
CA GLU A 455 14.10 -43.09 29.12
C GLU A 455 14.68 -44.51 29.24
N ALA A 456 14.03 -45.51 28.63
CA ALA A 456 14.51 -46.89 28.59
C ALA A 456 15.59 -47.14 27.52
N LEU A 457 15.86 -46.19 26.61
CA LEU A 457 16.86 -46.36 25.56
C LEU A 457 18.29 -46.35 26.14
N PRO A 458 19.17 -47.28 25.71
CA PRO A 458 20.56 -47.29 26.14
C PRO A 458 21.36 -46.10 25.58
N ASN A 459 21.05 -45.67 24.36
CA ASN A 459 21.54 -44.43 23.76
C ASN A 459 20.35 -43.52 23.45
N LYS A 460 20.31 -42.35 24.06
CA LYS A 460 19.19 -41.41 23.92
C LYS A 460 19.09 -40.82 22.51
N SER A 461 20.21 -40.71 21.77
CA SER A 461 20.24 -40.23 20.39
C SER A 461 19.62 -41.20 19.37
N ASP A 462 19.29 -42.43 19.76
CA ASP A 462 18.62 -43.41 18.89
C ASP A 462 17.09 -43.21 18.87
N SER A 463 16.57 -42.16 19.52
CA SER A 463 15.13 -41.89 19.59
C SER A 463 14.60 -41.27 18.30
N ASP A 464 13.50 -41.84 17.80
CA ASP A 464 12.70 -41.25 16.72
C ASP A 464 11.68 -40.20 17.22
N ASP A 465 11.55 -40.00 18.53
CA ASP A 465 10.50 -39.17 19.14
C ASP A 465 11.02 -37.91 19.85
N PHE A 466 12.31 -37.85 20.22
CA PHE A 466 12.91 -36.73 20.95
C PHE A 466 14.34 -36.45 20.48
N PHE A 467 14.73 -35.18 20.43
CA PHE A 467 16.15 -34.81 20.39
C PHE A 467 16.78 -34.96 21.78
N ALA A 468 17.97 -35.54 21.82
CA ALA A 468 18.68 -35.83 23.07
C ALA A 468 19.61 -34.68 23.47
N LEU A 469 20.16 -33.95 22.51
CA LEU A 469 21.14 -32.89 22.70
C LEU A 469 20.63 -31.53 22.19
N TRP A 470 21.02 -30.45 22.85
CA TRP A 470 20.72 -29.09 22.40
C TRP A 470 21.21 -28.82 20.98
N ASP A 471 22.39 -29.33 20.59
CA ASP A 471 22.94 -29.13 19.25
C ASP A 471 22.06 -29.73 18.15
N GLU A 472 21.40 -30.87 18.41
CA GLU A 472 20.46 -31.50 17.46
C GLU A 472 19.21 -30.62 17.27
N LEU A 473 18.64 -30.14 18.37
CA LEU A 473 17.48 -29.23 18.33
C LEU A 473 17.85 -27.88 17.69
N TYR A 474 19.01 -27.32 18.02
CA TYR A 474 19.51 -26.07 17.47
C TYR A 474 19.64 -26.14 15.95
N GLN A 475 20.29 -27.19 15.43
CA GLN A 475 20.44 -27.37 13.98
C GLN A 475 19.09 -27.58 13.28
N ALA A 476 18.15 -28.29 13.91
CA ALA A 476 16.80 -28.46 13.37
C ALA A 476 16.04 -27.12 13.31
N LEU A 477 16.12 -26.29 14.36
CA LEU A 477 15.48 -24.98 14.38
C LEU A 477 16.12 -24.02 13.37
N GLU A 478 17.45 -23.99 13.25
CA GLU A 478 18.17 -23.22 12.21
C GLU A 478 17.71 -23.60 10.80
N PHE A 479 17.59 -24.90 10.52
CA PHE A 479 17.09 -25.39 9.24
C PHE A 479 15.66 -24.91 8.97
N LEU A 480 14.77 -24.97 9.96
CA LEU A 480 13.37 -24.55 9.86
C LEU A 480 13.19 -23.02 9.81
N SER A 481 14.18 -22.25 10.22
CA SER A 481 14.18 -20.79 10.03
C SER A 481 14.28 -20.39 8.56
N THR A 482 14.73 -21.25 7.65
CA THR A 482 14.87 -20.94 6.21
C THR A 482 14.12 -21.90 5.29
N ASN A 483 13.77 -23.09 5.77
CA ASN A 483 13.13 -24.14 4.97
C ASN A 483 11.75 -24.48 5.52
N SER A 484 10.76 -24.62 4.63
CA SER A 484 9.43 -25.13 4.99
C SER A 484 9.38 -26.66 4.91
N ILE A 485 8.75 -27.30 5.90
CA ILE A 485 8.45 -28.73 5.89
C ILE A 485 6.95 -29.04 5.73
N GLU A 486 6.11 -28.00 5.63
CA GLU A 486 4.66 -28.14 5.59
C GLU A 486 4.20 -28.89 4.34
N GLY A 487 3.24 -29.80 4.52
CA GLY A 487 2.74 -30.69 3.45
C GLY A 487 3.60 -31.93 3.23
N ASN A 488 4.80 -32.01 3.81
CA ASN A 488 5.60 -33.23 3.81
C ASN A 488 5.34 -34.04 5.10
N SER A 489 4.33 -34.91 5.05
CA SER A 489 3.93 -35.76 6.19
C SER A 489 5.07 -36.54 6.86
N GLN A 490 6.13 -36.92 6.12
CA GLN A 490 7.28 -37.60 6.71
C GLN A 490 8.16 -36.62 7.50
N ALA A 491 8.41 -35.42 6.97
CA ALA A 491 9.19 -34.39 7.66
C ALA A 491 8.42 -33.83 8.87
N GLU A 492 7.12 -33.58 8.73
CA GLU A 492 6.24 -33.15 9.83
C GLU A 492 6.25 -34.18 10.98
N CYS A 493 6.28 -35.48 10.67
CA CYS A 493 6.35 -36.54 11.67
C CYS A 493 7.75 -36.70 12.29
N LYS A 494 8.82 -36.68 11.49
CA LYS A 494 10.19 -36.97 11.94
C LYS A 494 10.95 -35.76 12.50
N ILE A 495 10.54 -34.55 12.16
CA ILE A 495 11.18 -33.31 12.61
C ILE A 495 10.16 -32.52 13.43
N GLY A 496 9.03 -32.16 12.82
CA GLY A 496 8.05 -31.29 13.48
C GLY A 496 7.50 -31.86 14.79
N GLN A 497 6.98 -33.10 14.78
CA GLN A 497 6.46 -33.74 15.99
C GLN A 497 7.57 -34.01 17.02
N VAL A 498 8.81 -34.28 16.59
CA VAL A 498 9.96 -34.46 17.48
C VAL A 498 10.30 -33.17 18.20
N ILE A 499 10.24 -32.02 17.53
CA ILE A 499 10.42 -30.70 18.17
C ILE A 499 9.35 -30.48 19.24
N ILE A 500 8.06 -30.71 18.93
CA ILE A 500 6.97 -30.56 19.90
C ILE A 500 7.18 -31.45 21.13
N ASN A 501 7.50 -32.73 20.94
CA ASN A 501 7.79 -33.65 22.05
C ASN A 501 9.01 -33.21 22.86
N THR A 502 10.06 -32.71 22.19
CA THR A 502 11.29 -32.25 22.84
C THR A 502 11.04 -31.01 23.69
N ILE A 503 10.26 -30.05 23.19
CA ILE A 503 9.81 -28.87 23.95
C ILE A 503 9.04 -29.33 25.20
N ALA A 504 8.02 -30.18 25.02
CA ALA A 504 7.21 -30.72 26.12
C ALA A 504 8.06 -31.43 27.19
N LYS A 505 9.04 -32.23 26.76
CA LYS A 505 9.98 -32.90 27.66
C LYS A 505 10.84 -31.90 28.42
N SER A 506 11.35 -30.86 27.75
CA SER A 506 12.14 -29.82 28.42
C SER A 506 11.35 -29.09 29.52
N ILE A 507 10.03 -28.91 29.31
CA ILE A 507 9.13 -28.32 30.29
C ILE A 507 8.93 -29.26 31.49
N LEU A 508 8.68 -30.54 31.23
CA LEU A 508 8.55 -31.54 32.29
C LEU A 508 9.84 -31.68 33.11
N ASP A 509 10.99 -31.76 32.44
CA ASP A 509 12.30 -31.84 33.09
C ASP A 509 12.56 -30.59 33.95
N ASN A 510 12.21 -29.39 33.46
CA ASN A 510 12.32 -28.15 34.22
C ASN A 510 11.41 -28.15 35.46
N LYS A 511 10.15 -28.59 35.33
CA LYS A 511 9.19 -28.70 36.44
C LYS A 511 9.65 -29.70 37.51
N GLU A 512 10.20 -30.83 37.09
CA GLU A 512 10.71 -31.87 37.99
C GLU A 512 12.16 -31.63 38.44
N LYS A 513 12.79 -30.53 38.01
CA LYS A 513 14.20 -30.17 38.30
C LYS A 513 15.19 -31.27 37.90
N ARG A 514 14.92 -31.95 36.79
CA ARG A 514 15.81 -32.94 36.19
C ARG A 514 16.92 -32.23 35.41
N ASP A 515 18.14 -32.74 35.52
CA ASP A 515 19.26 -32.23 34.74
C ASP A 515 19.13 -32.65 33.27
N SER A 516 19.01 -31.68 32.37
CA SER A 516 18.76 -31.88 30.94
C SER A 516 19.58 -30.89 30.11
N SER A 517 20.12 -31.36 28.98
CA SER A 517 20.85 -30.51 28.02
C SER A 517 19.96 -29.46 27.38
N ILE A 518 18.67 -29.76 27.21
CA ILE A 518 17.66 -28.90 26.59
C ILE A 518 16.75 -28.36 27.68
N THR A 519 16.67 -27.03 27.79
CA THR A 519 15.82 -26.34 28.76
C THR A 519 14.92 -25.32 28.06
N PRO A 520 13.74 -24.99 28.63
CA PRO A 520 12.85 -23.97 28.07
C PRO A 520 13.55 -22.62 27.87
N MET A 521 14.46 -22.25 28.78
CA MET A 521 15.23 -21.01 28.68
C MET A 521 16.16 -20.98 27.46
N LYS A 522 16.83 -22.09 27.12
CA LYS A 522 17.66 -22.15 25.90
C LYS A 522 16.83 -21.99 24.62
N ILE A 523 15.64 -22.61 24.59
CA ILE A 523 14.70 -22.48 23.48
C ILE A 523 14.25 -21.03 23.34
N TYR A 524 13.85 -20.39 24.45
CA TYR A 524 13.48 -18.98 24.48
C TYR A 524 14.62 -18.07 23.98
N GLN A 525 15.85 -18.26 24.47
CA GLN A 525 17.03 -17.50 24.02
C GLN A 525 17.30 -17.65 22.52
N PHE A 526 17.08 -18.85 21.96
CA PHE A 526 17.18 -19.05 20.52
C PHE A 526 16.09 -18.27 19.78
N TRP A 527 14.84 -18.36 20.23
CA TRP A 527 13.69 -17.67 19.62
C TRP A 527 13.85 -16.16 19.60
N THR A 528 14.38 -15.56 20.66
CA THR A 528 14.58 -14.11 20.78
C THR A 528 15.87 -13.61 20.14
N SER A 529 16.77 -14.50 19.72
CA SER A 529 18.00 -14.08 19.04
C SER A 529 17.68 -13.51 17.65
N SER A 530 18.45 -12.49 17.24
CA SER A 530 18.34 -11.88 15.92
C SER A 530 18.67 -12.89 14.82
N ALA A 531 17.88 -12.86 13.74
CA ALA A 531 18.16 -13.63 12.54
C ALA A 531 19.36 -13.04 11.77
N SER A 532 20.03 -13.87 10.98
CA SER A 532 21.04 -13.39 10.03
C SER A 532 20.36 -12.73 8.83
N MET A 533 21.01 -11.74 8.22
CA MET A 533 20.51 -11.10 7.00
C MET A 533 20.31 -12.09 5.85
N GLU A 534 21.19 -13.09 5.72
CA GLU A 534 21.04 -14.17 4.74
C GLU A 534 19.71 -14.95 4.95
N ALA A 535 19.37 -15.29 6.18
CA ALA A 535 18.14 -16.03 6.47
C ALA A 535 16.88 -15.18 6.23
N ILE A 536 16.96 -13.88 6.48
CA ILE A 536 15.89 -12.92 6.16
C ILE A 536 15.70 -12.86 4.64
N ARG A 537 16.79 -12.73 3.86
CA ARG A 537 16.76 -12.71 2.40
C ARG A 537 16.12 -13.96 1.82
N ILE A 538 16.57 -15.16 2.22
CA ILE A 538 15.99 -16.43 1.78
C ILE A 538 14.48 -16.47 2.06
N THR A 539 14.04 -15.96 3.21
CA THR A 539 12.61 -15.93 3.57
C THR A 539 11.81 -14.95 2.70
N GLN A 540 12.34 -13.76 2.46
CA GLN A 540 11.65 -12.71 1.69
C GLN A 540 11.67 -12.98 0.19
N GLU A 541 12.82 -13.37 -0.38
CA GLU A 541 13.04 -13.51 -1.81
C GLU A 541 12.71 -14.92 -2.31
N ASP A 542 13.33 -15.96 -1.73
CA ASP A 542 13.19 -17.34 -2.21
C ASP A 542 11.83 -17.94 -1.81
N ASN A 543 11.40 -17.68 -0.56
CA ASN A 543 10.13 -18.21 -0.03
C ASN A 543 8.94 -17.26 -0.25
N ASN A 544 9.18 -16.06 -0.80
CA ASN A 544 8.16 -15.03 -1.07
C ASN A 544 7.30 -14.70 0.18
N LYS A 545 7.92 -14.61 1.36
CA LYS A 545 7.27 -14.26 2.63
C LYS A 545 7.64 -12.83 3.02
N MET A 546 6.69 -11.91 2.86
CA MET A 546 6.90 -10.52 3.24
C MET A 546 6.97 -10.35 4.77
N ILE A 547 8.11 -9.85 5.24
CA ILE A 547 8.33 -9.34 6.60
C ILE A 547 8.72 -7.87 6.43
N ALA A 548 8.03 -6.95 7.09
CA ALA A 548 8.40 -5.54 7.11
C ALA A 548 9.21 -5.29 8.39
N PRO A 549 10.55 -5.19 8.32
CA PRO A 549 11.40 -5.16 9.50
C PRO A 549 11.45 -3.75 10.09
N ILE A 550 10.41 -3.35 10.84
CA ILE A 550 10.44 -2.14 11.67
C ILE A 550 11.32 -2.39 12.90
N PHE A 551 11.20 -3.58 13.47
CA PHE A 551 12.04 -4.12 14.53
C PHE A 551 12.99 -5.19 13.98
N SER A 552 14.03 -5.50 14.75
CA SER A 552 14.98 -6.56 14.41
C SER A 552 14.26 -7.90 14.26
N VAL A 553 14.39 -8.53 13.09
CA VAL A 553 13.77 -9.83 12.82
C VAL A 553 14.40 -10.92 13.67
N THR A 554 13.56 -11.69 14.36
CA THR A 554 14.03 -12.78 15.23
C THR A 554 14.06 -14.13 14.52
N LYS A 555 14.84 -15.08 15.04
CA LYS A 555 14.85 -16.45 14.48
C LYS A 555 13.50 -17.15 14.58
N PHE A 556 12.73 -16.86 15.64
CA PHE A 556 11.38 -17.40 15.76
C PHE A 556 10.43 -16.80 14.72
N GLU A 557 10.58 -15.52 14.38
CA GLU A 557 9.76 -14.89 13.34
C GLU A 557 10.00 -15.54 11.97
N LEU A 558 11.26 -15.82 11.60
CA LEU A 558 11.55 -16.59 10.39
C LEU A 558 10.96 -18.02 10.44
N PHE A 559 11.10 -18.70 11.58
CA PHE A 559 10.49 -20.01 11.81
C PHE A 559 8.95 -19.95 11.68
N PHE A 560 8.34 -18.88 12.18
CA PHE A 560 6.89 -18.63 12.14
C PHE A 560 6.38 -18.36 10.73
N HIS A 561 7.12 -17.62 9.91
CA HIS A 561 6.73 -17.35 8.53
C HIS A 561 6.95 -18.54 7.58
N ASN A 562 8.02 -19.32 7.79
CA ASN A 562 8.35 -20.46 6.93
C ASN A 562 7.60 -21.74 7.31
N ASN A 563 7.24 -21.91 8.59
CA ASN A 563 6.52 -23.08 9.11
C ASN A 563 5.39 -22.66 10.09
N PRO A 564 4.38 -21.90 9.66
CA PRO A 564 3.33 -21.35 10.52
C PRO A 564 2.63 -22.39 11.39
N SER A 565 2.23 -23.55 10.85
CA SER A 565 1.52 -24.59 11.61
C SER A 565 2.40 -25.17 12.72
N LEU A 566 3.68 -25.40 12.43
CA LEU A 566 4.64 -25.96 13.40
C LEU A 566 5.05 -24.93 14.45
N ALA A 567 5.35 -23.70 14.03
CA ALA A 567 5.77 -22.63 14.94
C ALA A 567 4.66 -22.25 15.92
N ARG A 568 3.40 -22.16 15.44
CA ARG A 568 2.24 -21.97 16.30
C ARG A 568 2.08 -23.12 17.29
N ALA A 569 2.24 -24.38 16.85
CA ALA A 569 2.19 -25.53 17.75
C ALA A 569 3.34 -25.54 18.76
N ALA A 570 4.54 -25.12 18.37
CA ALA A 570 5.69 -25.02 19.27
C ALA A 570 5.48 -23.94 20.34
N MET A 571 4.93 -22.78 19.96
CA MET A 571 4.55 -21.72 20.89
C MET A 571 3.44 -22.17 21.85
N ASP A 572 2.39 -22.82 21.34
CA ASP A 572 1.31 -23.41 22.15
C ASP A 572 1.86 -24.37 23.23
N GLU A 573 2.90 -25.14 22.89
CA GLU A 573 3.56 -26.07 23.79
C GLU A 573 4.46 -25.35 24.81
N MET A 574 5.24 -24.34 24.39
CA MET A 574 6.05 -23.50 25.28
C MET A 574 5.20 -22.76 26.32
N LEU A 575 3.97 -22.39 25.99
CA LEU A 575 3.01 -21.83 26.95
C LEU A 575 2.64 -22.80 28.08
N MET A 576 3.02 -24.08 28.05
CA MET A 576 2.88 -24.98 29.21
C MET A 576 3.95 -24.79 30.29
N CYS A 577 4.95 -23.95 30.06
CA CYS A 577 6.02 -23.75 31.04
C CYS A 577 5.62 -22.74 32.12
N GLU A 578 5.51 -23.19 33.37
CA GLU A 578 5.31 -22.32 34.53
C GLU A 578 6.42 -21.25 34.61
N GLY A 579 6.04 -20.00 34.90
CA GLY A 579 6.95 -18.85 35.00
C GLY A 579 7.48 -18.29 33.68
N HIS A 580 7.10 -18.86 32.53
CA HIS A 580 7.48 -18.34 31.21
C HIS A 580 6.28 -17.83 30.41
N ARG A 581 5.04 -17.99 30.89
CA ARG A 581 3.85 -17.69 30.07
C ARG A 581 3.74 -16.20 29.80
N LYS A 582 3.94 -15.37 30.84
CA LYS A 582 3.96 -13.91 30.70
C LYS A 582 5.13 -13.44 29.83
N LEU A 583 6.30 -14.08 29.98
CA LEU A 583 7.48 -13.80 29.17
C LEU A 583 7.23 -14.09 27.67
N LEU A 584 6.57 -15.20 27.36
CA LEU A 584 6.20 -15.56 25.98
C LEU A 584 5.12 -14.65 25.40
N ILE A 585 4.13 -14.26 26.21
CA ILE A 585 3.12 -13.26 25.81
C ILE A 585 3.82 -11.95 25.47
N TRP A 586 4.72 -11.48 26.34
CA TRP A 586 5.47 -10.25 26.10
C TRP A 586 6.31 -10.34 24.82
N PHE A 587 7.01 -11.46 24.60
CA PHE A 587 7.76 -11.72 23.36
C PHE A 587 6.87 -11.62 22.11
N LEU A 588 5.71 -12.28 22.13
CA LEU A 588 4.76 -12.26 21.01
C LEU A 588 4.21 -10.86 20.70
N THR A 589 4.04 -10.00 21.72
CA THR A 589 3.43 -8.69 21.56
C THR A 589 4.40 -7.54 21.34
N HIS A 590 5.65 -7.63 21.81
CA HIS A 590 6.63 -6.53 21.76
C HIS A 590 7.78 -6.73 20.79
N ILE A 591 8.21 -7.97 20.55
CA ILE A 591 9.45 -8.24 19.80
C ILE A 591 9.16 -8.60 18.34
N MET A 592 8.02 -9.24 18.06
CA MET A 592 7.67 -9.64 16.69
C MET A 592 7.17 -8.46 15.86
N ASN A 593 7.55 -8.39 14.58
CA ASN A 593 6.92 -7.43 13.68
C ASN A 593 5.47 -7.82 13.39
N LEU A 594 4.61 -6.83 13.22
CA LEU A 594 3.20 -7.06 12.97
C LEU A 594 2.99 -7.71 11.59
N SER A 595 2.36 -8.89 11.59
CA SER A 595 2.02 -9.62 10.38
C SER A 595 0.60 -10.20 10.45
N ILE A 596 -0.01 -10.48 9.30
CA ILE A 596 -1.35 -11.08 9.22
C ILE A 596 -1.38 -12.42 9.97
N SER A 597 -0.32 -13.23 9.83
CA SER A 597 -0.19 -14.52 10.52
C SER A 597 -0.12 -14.38 12.03
N LEU A 598 0.50 -13.31 12.54
CA LEU A 598 0.54 -12.99 13.97
C LEU A 598 -0.81 -12.53 14.48
N VAL A 599 -1.51 -11.63 13.76
CA VAL A 599 -2.87 -11.19 14.10
C VAL A 599 -3.82 -12.38 14.21
N ASP A 600 -3.75 -13.31 13.25
CA ASP A 600 -4.54 -14.54 13.25
C ASP A 600 -4.19 -15.45 14.44
N TYR A 601 -2.90 -15.61 14.75
CA TYR A 601 -2.47 -16.39 15.91
C TYR A 601 -2.98 -15.80 17.23
N VAL A 602 -2.88 -14.47 17.41
CA VAL A 602 -3.40 -13.77 18.60
C VAL A 602 -4.91 -13.91 18.70
N TYR A 603 -5.64 -13.76 17.59
CA TYR A 603 -7.09 -13.98 17.54
C TYR A 603 -7.47 -15.38 18.03
N GLU A 604 -6.85 -16.43 17.48
CA GLU A 604 -7.14 -17.81 17.85
C GLU A 604 -6.77 -18.09 19.31
N LEU A 605 -5.67 -17.50 19.80
CA LEU A 605 -5.17 -17.68 21.16
C LEU A 605 -6.13 -17.07 22.17
N VAL A 606 -6.50 -15.80 21.96
CA VAL A 606 -7.45 -15.07 22.81
C VAL A 606 -8.85 -15.68 22.74
N SER A 607 -9.27 -16.19 21.58
CA SER A 607 -10.57 -16.85 21.40
C SER A 607 -10.64 -18.26 21.97
N GLY A 608 -9.51 -18.82 22.46
CA GLY A 608 -9.44 -20.18 22.99
C GLY A 608 -9.63 -21.28 21.95
N LEU A 609 -9.28 -20.98 20.69
CA LEU A 609 -9.34 -21.89 19.55
C LEU A 609 -8.03 -22.69 19.38
N ARG A 610 -6.90 -22.11 19.81
CA ARG A 610 -5.57 -22.76 19.75
C ARG A 610 -5.57 -24.11 20.45
N GLY A 611 -4.97 -25.10 19.79
CA GLY A 611 -4.86 -26.47 20.29
C GLY A 611 -6.03 -27.40 19.95
N THR A 612 -7.06 -26.92 19.25
CA THR A 612 -8.11 -27.80 18.72
C THR A 612 -7.58 -28.64 17.56
N LYS A 613 -8.01 -29.91 17.48
CA LYS A 613 -7.47 -30.88 16.53
C LYS A 613 -7.59 -30.44 15.07
N ASP A 614 -8.64 -29.68 14.74
CA ASP A 614 -8.92 -29.23 13.38
C ASP A 614 -7.95 -28.12 12.96
N ILE A 615 -7.52 -27.28 13.91
CA ILE A 615 -6.59 -26.16 13.66
C ILE A 615 -5.13 -26.62 13.69
N THR A 616 -4.80 -27.63 14.50
CA THR A 616 -3.40 -27.99 14.78
C THR A 616 -2.92 -29.26 14.11
N PHE A 617 -3.72 -29.84 13.22
CA PHE A 617 -3.27 -30.93 12.35
C PHE A 617 -2.01 -30.47 11.56
N PRO A 618 -0.96 -31.30 11.42
CA PRO A 618 -0.86 -32.72 11.77
C PRO A 618 -0.29 -33.02 13.17
N TYR A 619 0.01 -32.00 13.98
CA TYR A 619 0.76 -32.16 15.23
C TYR A 619 -0.10 -32.62 16.40
N LYS A 620 0.46 -33.52 17.22
CA LYS A 620 -0.14 -34.02 18.46
C LYS A 620 0.53 -33.34 19.65
N PHE A 621 -0.25 -32.63 20.46
CA PHE A 621 0.26 -31.98 21.66
C PHE A 621 0.47 -32.93 22.83
N SER A 622 1.30 -32.50 23.77
CA SER A 622 1.60 -33.28 24.97
C SER A 622 0.59 -33.06 26.10
N ARG A 623 -0.09 -31.90 26.16
CA ARG A 623 -1.12 -31.57 27.16
C ARG A 623 -2.40 -32.40 27.07
N LYS A 624 -3.12 -32.44 28.19
CA LYS A 624 -4.48 -32.97 28.29
C LYS A 624 -5.52 -31.93 27.85
N GLY A 625 -6.60 -32.36 27.21
CA GLY A 625 -7.68 -31.47 26.75
C GLY A 625 -7.43 -30.74 25.43
N GLY A 626 -6.18 -30.72 24.93
CA GLY A 626 -5.80 -30.19 23.61
C GLY A 626 -5.75 -28.66 23.52
N LYS A 627 -6.71 -27.95 24.12
CA LYS A 627 -6.79 -26.48 24.07
C LYS A 627 -5.71 -25.80 24.91
N VAL A 628 -5.22 -24.64 24.45
CA VAL A 628 -4.39 -23.75 25.28
C VAL A 628 -5.31 -22.88 26.13
N HIS A 629 -5.31 -23.10 27.45
CA HIS A 629 -6.05 -22.25 28.37
C HIS A 629 -5.19 -21.06 28.83
N LEU A 630 -5.70 -19.85 28.59
CA LEU A 630 -5.22 -18.62 29.22
C LEU A 630 -6.10 -18.27 30.42
N SER A 631 -5.50 -17.63 31.43
CA SER A 631 -6.26 -16.94 32.49
C SER A 631 -6.86 -15.64 31.96
N GLU A 632 -7.84 -15.09 32.66
CA GLU A 632 -8.43 -13.78 32.31
C GLU A 632 -7.38 -12.67 32.27
N ILE A 633 -6.38 -12.73 33.16
CA ILE A 633 -5.28 -11.77 33.21
C ILE A 633 -4.35 -11.96 32.01
N GLU A 634 -4.00 -13.20 31.66
CA GLU A 634 -3.16 -13.46 30.48
C GLU A 634 -3.86 -13.05 29.19
N GLN A 635 -5.17 -13.30 29.08
CA GLN A 635 -5.98 -12.89 27.95
C GLN A 635 -6.04 -11.36 27.83
N SER A 636 -6.22 -10.66 28.96
CA SER A 636 -6.20 -9.20 29.04
C SER A 636 -4.82 -8.64 28.68
N MET A 637 -3.73 -9.21 29.22
CA MET A 637 -2.36 -8.83 28.90
C MET A 637 -2.05 -9.00 27.41
N VAL A 638 -2.42 -10.13 26.81
CA VAL A 638 -2.23 -10.35 25.37
C VAL A 638 -2.91 -9.23 24.58
N LEU A 639 -4.16 -8.88 24.89
CA LEU A 639 -4.89 -7.86 24.14
C LEU A 639 -4.38 -6.44 24.35
N HIS A 640 -4.16 -6.02 25.60
CA HIS A 640 -3.65 -4.68 25.91
C HIS A 640 -2.30 -4.42 25.26
N GLU A 641 -1.35 -5.33 25.46
CA GLU A 641 0.00 -5.20 24.92
C GLU A 641 0.01 -5.33 23.40
N PHE A 642 -0.77 -6.25 22.83
CA PHE A 642 -0.83 -6.43 21.37
C PHE A 642 -1.45 -5.23 20.67
N LEU A 643 -2.55 -4.68 21.19
CA LEU A 643 -3.22 -3.51 20.59
C LEU A 643 -2.38 -2.25 20.74
N GLY A 644 -1.75 -2.03 21.90
CA GLY A 644 -0.82 -0.93 22.13
C GLY A 644 0.38 -0.99 21.19
N ASN A 645 1.11 -2.11 21.16
CA ASN A 645 2.26 -2.26 20.27
C ASN A 645 1.89 -2.30 18.78
N SER A 646 0.68 -2.74 18.43
CA SER A 646 0.17 -2.60 17.05
C SER A 646 -0.02 -1.13 16.67
N ALA A 647 -0.48 -0.28 17.60
CA ALA A 647 -0.59 1.15 17.36
C ALA A 647 0.79 1.78 17.17
N ASP A 648 1.77 1.42 18.00
CA ASP A 648 3.15 1.88 17.89
C ASP A 648 3.80 1.41 16.58
N TYR A 649 3.63 0.13 16.22
CA TYR A 649 4.13 -0.41 14.95
C TYR A 649 3.52 0.32 13.74
N LEU A 650 2.20 0.57 13.77
CA LEU A 650 1.50 1.26 12.69
C LEU A 650 1.83 2.77 12.66
N SER A 651 2.28 3.36 13.77
CA SER A 651 2.78 4.74 13.80
C SER A 651 4.07 4.92 12.99
N ALA A 652 4.76 3.83 12.64
CA ALA A 652 5.90 3.85 11.73
C ALA A 652 5.56 4.39 10.33
N THR A 653 4.29 4.61 9.98
CA THR A 653 3.94 5.39 8.80
C THR A 653 4.44 6.84 8.85
N ASP A 654 4.56 7.41 10.05
CA ASP A 654 5.07 8.78 10.26
C ASP A 654 6.61 8.82 10.40
N GLY A 655 7.25 7.65 10.48
CA GLY A 655 8.69 7.42 10.60
C GLY A 655 9.18 7.27 12.03
N ILE A 656 9.91 6.19 12.30
CA ILE A 656 10.56 5.94 13.60
C ILE A 656 12.07 6.11 13.45
N ASP A 657 12.69 7.01 14.23
CA ASP A 657 14.14 7.15 14.30
C ASP A 657 14.76 5.83 14.83
N VAL A 658 15.36 5.05 13.93
CA VAL A 658 16.31 3.99 14.26
C VAL A 658 17.71 4.60 14.22
N HIS A 659 18.58 4.16 15.12
CA HIS A 659 19.93 4.68 15.39
C HIS A 659 20.62 5.43 14.23
N ASP A 660 21.27 6.55 14.58
CA ASP A 660 21.99 7.48 13.68
C ASP A 660 21.12 8.44 12.84
N GLY A 661 19.89 8.71 13.29
CA GLY A 661 19.01 9.72 12.67
C GLY A 661 18.23 9.22 11.45
N TYR A 662 18.26 7.91 11.20
CA TYR A 662 17.54 7.25 10.11
C TYR A 662 16.10 6.93 10.53
N ARG A 663 15.09 7.34 9.76
CA ARG A 663 13.69 6.96 10.02
C ARG A 663 13.31 5.72 9.23
N VAL A 664 12.93 4.64 9.91
CA VAL A 664 12.28 3.50 9.26
C VAL A 664 10.81 3.83 9.05
N PHE A 665 10.34 3.69 7.81
CA PHE A 665 8.94 3.95 7.44
C PHE A 665 8.21 2.66 7.06
N LEU A 666 6.99 2.51 7.56
CA LEU A 666 6.06 1.48 7.08
C LEU A 666 5.24 2.05 5.92
N ALA A 667 5.22 1.36 4.77
CA ALA A 667 4.38 1.78 3.65
C ALA A 667 2.90 1.83 4.07
N GLU A 668 2.22 2.95 3.80
CA GLU A 668 0.84 3.17 4.24
C GLU A 668 -0.12 2.09 3.68
N SER A 669 0.11 1.59 2.47
CA SER A 669 -0.68 0.50 1.87
C SER A 669 -0.64 -0.79 2.70
N ILE A 670 0.55 -1.18 3.17
CA ILE A 670 0.75 -2.34 4.06
C ILE A 670 0.08 -2.08 5.40
N ALA A 671 0.28 -0.88 5.96
CA ALA A 671 -0.32 -0.47 7.22
C ALA A 671 -1.86 -0.49 7.18
N LYS A 672 -2.47 0.02 6.10
CA LYS A 672 -3.93 -0.05 5.85
C LYS A 672 -4.43 -1.50 5.81
N LYS A 673 -3.71 -2.39 5.15
CA LYS A 673 -4.07 -3.82 5.06
C LYS A 673 -4.00 -4.49 6.44
N LEU A 674 -2.92 -4.27 7.20
CA LEU A 674 -2.76 -4.78 8.56
C LEU A 674 -3.87 -4.23 9.48
N LEU A 675 -4.15 -2.92 9.41
CA LEU A 675 -5.22 -2.31 10.19
C LEU A 675 -6.60 -2.86 9.83
N SER A 676 -6.88 -3.11 8.55
CA SER A 676 -8.16 -3.70 8.12
C SER A 676 -8.36 -5.08 8.74
N VAL A 677 -7.30 -5.91 8.76
CA VAL A 677 -7.31 -7.22 9.43
C VAL A 677 -7.46 -7.08 10.95
N LEU A 678 -6.78 -6.12 11.58
CA LEU A 678 -6.96 -5.81 13.01
C LEU A 678 -8.41 -5.40 13.30
N CYS A 679 -9.01 -4.53 12.50
CA CYS A 679 -10.41 -4.11 12.65
C CYS A 679 -11.36 -5.30 12.52
N LEU A 680 -11.08 -6.23 11.61
CA LEU A 680 -11.85 -7.47 11.46
C LEU A 680 -11.70 -8.37 12.70
N MET A 681 -10.48 -8.57 13.20
CA MET A 681 -10.23 -9.32 14.44
C MET A 681 -11.01 -8.69 15.61
N ILE A 682 -10.87 -7.37 15.82
CA ILE A 682 -11.52 -6.65 16.93
C ILE A 682 -13.04 -6.78 16.83
N ASN A 683 -13.63 -6.65 15.63
CA ASN A 683 -15.07 -6.81 15.46
C ASN A 683 -15.55 -8.22 15.83
N HIS A 684 -14.81 -9.28 15.48
CA HIS A 684 -15.14 -10.64 15.89
C HIS A 684 -15.00 -10.83 17.40
N LEU A 685 -13.96 -10.29 18.02
CA LEU A 685 -13.78 -10.34 19.48
C LEU A 685 -14.90 -9.59 20.23
N ILE A 686 -15.41 -8.49 19.68
CA ILE A 686 -16.60 -7.79 20.19
C ILE A 686 -17.84 -8.67 20.07
N GLN A 687 -18.06 -9.32 18.92
CA GLN A 687 -19.20 -10.22 18.72
C GLN A 687 -19.17 -11.43 19.65
N MET A 688 -17.99 -11.97 19.94
CA MET A 688 -17.78 -13.05 20.89
C MET A 688 -17.91 -12.61 22.35
N GLY A 689 -18.01 -11.30 22.62
CA GLY A 689 -18.10 -10.75 23.97
C GLY A 689 -16.78 -10.79 24.75
N ILE A 690 -15.64 -10.96 24.07
CA ILE A 690 -14.30 -10.90 24.67
C ILE A 690 -13.90 -9.43 24.88
N ILE A 691 -14.15 -8.59 23.88
CA ILE A 691 -14.03 -7.13 23.99
C ILE A 691 -15.41 -6.58 24.32
N ASP A 692 -15.58 -6.06 25.53
CA ASP A 692 -16.82 -5.46 25.98
C ASP A 692 -16.76 -3.93 25.83
N LEU A 693 -17.66 -3.38 25.02
CA LEU A 693 -17.79 -1.92 24.82
C LEU A 693 -18.83 -1.29 25.75
N SER A 694 -19.44 -2.08 26.65
CA SER A 694 -20.34 -1.53 27.65
C SER A 694 -19.51 -0.89 28.78
N GLY A 695 -19.32 0.43 28.73
CA GLY A 695 -18.59 1.20 29.74
C GLY A 695 -19.21 1.22 31.15
N ASN A 696 -19.98 0.20 31.54
CA ASN A 696 -20.79 0.11 32.75
C ASN A 696 -20.33 -1.01 33.72
N LYS A 697 -19.03 -1.23 33.87
CA LYS A 697 -18.50 -2.17 34.86
C LYS A 697 -17.51 -1.50 35.82
N SER A 698 -17.54 -1.92 37.07
CA SER A 698 -16.57 -1.52 38.11
C SER A 698 -15.17 -2.10 37.88
N ASP A 699 -15.00 -2.92 36.85
CA ASP A 699 -13.77 -3.64 36.54
C ASP A 699 -13.21 -3.15 35.20
N HIS A 700 -12.00 -2.60 35.25
CA HIS A 700 -11.28 -2.02 34.10
C HIS A 700 -10.42 -3.04 33.34
N LEU A 701 -10.30 -4.29 33.79
CA LEU A 701 -9.36 -5.26 33.19
C LEU A 701 -9.66 -5.57 31.71
N HIS A 702 -10.94 -5.63 31.35
CA HIS A 702 -11.40 -5.89 29.97
C HIS A 702 -11.88 -4.61 29.26
N ASP A 703 -11.54 -3.44 29.80
CA ASP A 703 -11.77 -2.18 29.10
C ASP A 703 -10.58 -1.91 28.18
N TYR A 704 -10.77 -2.12 26.88
CA TYR A 704 -9.77 -1.87 25.84
C TYR A 704 -10.04 -0.55 25.10
N THR A 705 -10.90 0.30 25.65
CA THR A 705 -11.40 1.50 24.95
C THR A 705 -10.27 2.47 24.60
N ASN A 706 -9.30 2.65 25.50
CA ASN A 706 -8.19 3.58 25.30
C ASN A 706 -7.24 3.09 24.20
N GLU A 707 -6.83 1.83 24.28
CA GLU A 707 -5.93 1.18 23.33
C GLU A 707 -6.56 1.16 21.94
N LEU A 708 -7.86 0.84 21.84
CA LEU A 708 -8.59 0.89 20.58
C LEU A 708 -8.75 2.31 20.04
N GLN A 709 -8.97 3.32 20.89
CA GLN A 709 -9.04 4.71 20.42
C GLN A 709 -7.69 5.18 19.88
N VAL A 710 -6.60 4.88 20.56
CA VAL A 710 -5.23 5.21 20.11
C VAL A 710 -4.89 4.48 18.81
N LEU A 711 -5.20 3.18 18.72
CA LEU A 711 -4.98 2.39 17.51
C LEU A 711 -5.76 2.92 16.30
N LEU A 712 -6.97 3.46 16.50
CA LEU A 712 -7.88 3.80 15.39
C LEU A 712 -7.87 5.29 15.01
N ILE A 713 -7.54 6.21 15.92
CA ILE A 713 -7.70 7.67 15.71
C ILE A 713 -6.95 8.18 14.48
N ASN A 714 -5.71 7.76 14.28
CA ASN A 714 -4.86 8.16 13.16
C ASN A 714 -5.34 7.59 11.81
N TRP A 715 -6.30 6.68 11.84
CA TRP A 715 -6.77 5.93 10.68
C TRP A 715 -8.23 6.18 10.29
N ILE A 716 -8.98 6.96 11.07
CA ILE A 716 -10.39 7.31 10.79
C ILE A 716 -10.57 7.97 9.42
N GLY A 717 -9.59 8.78 9.00
CA GLY A 717 -9.57 9.43 7.69
C GLY A 717 -9.10 8.50 6.55
N LYS A 718 -8.41 7.41 6.88
CA LYS A 718 -7.64 6.59 5.90
C LYS A 718 -8.23 5.20 5.65
N VAL A 719 -8.92 4.60 6.64
CA VAL A 719 -9.46 3.23 6.59
C VAL A 719 -10.93 3.22 7.03
N PRO A 720 -11.89 2.88 6.16
CA PRO A 720 -13.32 2.87 6.48
C PRO A 720 -13.70 1.96 7.67
N GLU A 721 -13.07 0.80 7.79
CA GLU A 721 -13.28 -0.15 8.87
C GLU A 721 -12.87 0.44 10.22
N ALA A 722 -11.75 1.16 10.24
CA ALA A 722 -11.25 1.84 11.44
C ALA A 722 -12.19 2.96 11.87
N ARG A 723 -12.69 3.76 10.92
CA ARG A 723 -13.72 4.77 11.16
C ARG A 723 -14.98 4.18 11.77
N ARG A 724 -15.56 3.14 11.14
CA ARG A 724 -16.77 2.47 11.62
C ARG A 724 -16.58 1.93 13.02
N LEU A 725 -15.45 1.27 13.27
CA LEU A 725 -15.12 0.71 14.58
C LEU A 725 -14.91 1.81 15.63
N PHE A 726 -14.18 2.87 15.31
CA PHE A 726 -13.96 4.01 16.21
C PHE A 726 -15.28 4.67 16.62
N PHE A 727 -16.17 4.95 15.66
CA PHE A 727 -17.48 5.51 15.99
C PHE A 727 -18.39 4.51 16.70
N LYS A 728 -18.30 3.21 16.42
CA LYS A 728 -19.00 2.18 17.20
C LYS A 728 -18.55 2.17 18.66
N ILE A 729 -17.25 2.34 18.94
CA ILE A 729 -16.69 2.44 20.29
C ILE A 729 -17.16 3.75 20.96
N LYS A 730 -17.04 4.89 20.27
CA LYS A 730 -17.47 6.20 20.77
C LYS A 730 -18.98 6.26 21.04
N ASN A 731 -19.78 5.65 20.17
CA ASN A 731 -21.24 5.57 20.30
C ASN A 731 -21.66 4.49 21.29
N GLY A 732 -20.88 3.42 21.49
CA GLY A 732 -21.07 2.46 22.59
C GLY A 732 -21.09 3.14 23.95
N ASN A 733 -20.30 4.21 24.11
CA ASN A 733 -20.32 5.08 25.30
C ASN A 733 -21.49 6.08 25.34
N THR A 734 -22.26 6.27 24.26
CA THR A 734 -23.27 7.35 24.18
C THR A 734 -24.67 6.92 23.69
N GLU A 735 -24.89 5.71 23.17
CA GLU A 735 -26.15 5.36 22.52
C GLU A 735 -27.02 4.35 23.27
N ASN A 736 -27.97 4.92 24.00
CA ASN A 736 -29.32 4.39 24.16
C ASN A 736 -30.28 5.16 23.22
N LYS A 737 -30.09 5.11 21.89
CA LYS A 737 -31.09 5.67 20.94
C LYS A 737 -31.22 4.83 19.68
N LYS A 738 -32.26 3.99 19.64
CA LYS A 738 -32.68 3.24 18.46
C LYS A 738 -33.12 4.20 17.35
N ALA A 739 -32.45 4.14 16.20
CA ALA A 739 -32.89 4.80 14.97
C ALA A 739 -34.01 3.98 14.31
N THR A 740 -35.20 4.57 14.22
CA THR A 740 -36.34 4.06 13.46
C THR A 740 -36.22 4.46 11.99
N ASN A 741 -36.17 3.47 11.11
CA ASN A 741 -36.33 3.62 9.66
C ASN A 741 -37.79 3.93 9.32
N SER A 742 -38.06 5.15 8.86
CA SER A 742 -39.22 5.46 8.02
C SER A 742 -38.84 6.60 7.07
N PHE A 743 -38.77 6.27 5.78
CA PHE A 743 -38.36 7.16 4.69
C PHE A 743 -39.55 8.03 4.26
N ASP A 744 -39.37 9.34 4.14
CA ASP A 744 -40.40 10.29 3.70
C ASP A 744 -39.88 11.09 2.50
N THR A 745 -40.65 11.10 1.42
CA THR A 745 -40.31 11.64 0.09
C THR A 745 -40.44 13.16 -0.03
N THR A 746 -40.14 13.93 1.02
CA THR A 746 -40.46 15.37 1.10
C THR A 746 -39.24 16.30 1.14
N VAL A 747 -38.10 15.92 0.56
CA VAL A 747 -36.97 16.86 0.39
C VAL A 747 -37.22 17.74 -0.83
N SER A 748 -37.29 19.05 -0.63
CA SER A 748 -37.39 20.03 -1.73
C SER A 748 -36.04 20.18 -2.43
N LYS A 749 -36.02 20.28 -3.77
CA LYS A 749 -34.80 20.63 -4.53
C LYS A 749 -34.19 21.96 -4.07
N GLU A 750 -35.03 22.89 -3.60
CA GLU A 750 -34.58 24.17 -3.03
C GLU A 750 -33.80 23.98 -1.73
N ASP A 751 -34.24 23.08 -0.83
CA ASP A 751 -33.53 22.79 0.41
C ASP A 751 -32.17 22.14 0.14
N GLU A 752 -32.08 21.33 -0.91
CA GLU A 752 -30.85 20.67 -1.38
C GLU A 752 -29.83 21.70 -1.92
N ILE A 753 -30.25 22.58 -2.82
CA ILE A 753 -29.40 23.65 -3.38
C ILE A 753 -28.87 24.56 -2.26
N ASN A 754 -29.75 25.03 -1.38
CA ASN A 754 -29.36 25.89 -0.25
C ASN A 754 -28.37 25.21 0.70
N LEU A 755 -28.46 23.88 0.88
CA LEU A 755 -27.52 23.14 1.72
C LEU A 755 -26.14 23.05 1.06
N PHE A 756 -26.06 22.72 -0.24
CA PHE A 756 -24.79 22.63 -0.93
C PHE A 756 -24.12 23.99 -1.13
N GLU A 757 -24.87 25.07 -1.37
CA GLU A 757 -24.33 26.44 -1.37
C GLU A 757 -23.78 26.84 0.01
N LYS A 758 -24.40 26.37 1.10
CA LYS A 758 -23.84 26.54 2.46
C LYS A 758 -22.53 25.75 2.59
N TYR A 759 -22.47 24.52 2.10
CA TYR A 759 -21.29 23.65 2.22
C TYR A 759 -20.13 24.03 1.30
N GLU A 760 -20.39 24.73 0.20
CA GLU A 760 -19.34 25.25 -0.69
C GLU A 760 -18.31 26.09 0.10
N LYS A 761 -18.79 26.89 1.05
CA LYS A 761 -17.97 27.78 1.91
C LYS A 761 -17.47 27.11 3.19
N ALA A 762 -17.92 25.90 3.49
CA ALA A 762 -17.55 25.19 4.71
C ALA A 762 -16.32 24.29 4.49
N THR A 763 -15.64 23.96 5.58
CA THR A 763 -14.59 22.93 5.59
C THR A 763 -15.18 21.53 5.73
N THR A 764 -14.41 20.50 5.37
CA THR A 764 -14.81 19.08 5.51
C THR A 764 -15.19 18.73 6.96
N GLU A 765 -14.50 19.31 7.94
CA GLU A 765 -14.77 19.10 9.37
C GLU A 765 -16.06 19.78 9.85
N GLU A 766 -16.31 21.01 9.39
CA GLU A 766 -17.54 21.75 9.68
C GLU A 766 -18.77 21.02 9.13
N ILE A 767 -18.66 20.49 7.91
CA ILE A 767 -19.71 19.70 7.26
C ILE A 767 -19.97 18.42 8.06
N SER A 768 -18.91 17.68 8.41
CA SER A 768 -19.02 16.45 9.20
C SER A 768 -19.70 16.70 10.55
N THR A 769 -19.35 17.80 11.21
CA THR A 769 -19.96 18.23 12.47
C THR A 769 -21.43 18.64 12.30
N ASP A 770 -21.76 19.35 11.23
CA ASP A 770 -23.14 19.76 10.90
C ASP A 770 -24.03 18.54 10.63
N LEU A 771 -23.54 17.55 9.87
CA LEU A 771 -24.28 16.31 9.58
C LEU A 771 -24.48 15.44 10.82
N ALA A 772 -23.51 15.41 11.74
CA ALA A 772 -23.64 14.71 13.01
C ALA A 772 -24.70 15.35 13.92
N LYS A 773 -24.84 16.68 13.89
CA LYS A 773 -25.79 17.42 14.74
C LYS A 773 -27.17 17.61 14.10
N ASN A 774 -27.23 17.73 12.78
CA ASN A 774 -28.44 18.11 12.05
C ASN A 774 -28.96 16.96 11.18
N LEU A 775 -29.87 16.18 11.75
CA LEU A 775 -30.55 15.08 11.07
C LEU A 775 -31.33 15.52 9.82
N LYS A 776 -31.79 16.78 9.72
CA LYS A 776 -32.45 17.27 8.51
C LYS A 776 -31.45 17.32 7.36
N ASN A 777 -30.27 17.89 7.59
CA ASN A 777 -29.22 18.01 6.57
C ASN A 777 -28.72 16.63 6.15
N LYS A 778 -28.51 15.73 7.11
CA LYS A 778 -28.18 14.33 6.83
C LYS A 778 -29.19 13.66 5.89
N ARG A 779 -30.50 13.85 6.12
CA ARG A 779 -31.57 13.32 5.26
C ARG A 779 -31.57 13.93 3.84
N ILE A 780 -31.21 15.20 3.70
CA ILE A 780 -31.06 15.84 2.38
C ILE A 780 -29.94 15.14 1.59
N ILE A 781 -28.78 14.93 2.22
CA ILE A 781 -27.66 14.20 1.60
C ILE A 781 -28.05 12.76 1.24
N GLU A 782 -28.74 12.04 2.13
CA GLU A 782 -29.23 10.67 1.85
C GLU A 782 -30.21 10.63 0.67
N SER A 783 -31.13 11.62 0.59
CA SER A 783 -32.08 11.72 -0.52
C SER A 783 -31.37 12.03 -1.84
N PHE A 784 -30.36 12.89 -1.84
CA PHE A 784 -29.53 13.17 -3.02
C PHE A 784 -28.74 11.94 -3.45
N ALA A 785 -28.03 11.30 -2.52
CA ALA A 785 -27.27 10.08 -2.76
C ALA A 785 -28.17 9.00 -3.38
N LYS A 786 -29.36 8.76 -2.81
CA LYS A 786 -30.28 7.75 -3.32
C LYS A 786 -30.76 8.04 -4.74
N ARG A 787 -30.95 9.32 -5.08
CA ARG A 787 -31.36 9.74 -6.42
C ARG A 787 -30.24 9.50 -7.43
N ILE A 788 -29.01 9.87 -7.09
CA ILE A 788 -27.81 9.58 -7.88
C ILE A 788 -27.60 8.07 -8.07
N GLU A 789 -27.81 7.25 -7.03
CA GLU A 789 -27.76 5.78 -7.14
C GLU A 789 -28.72 5.25 -8.20
N CYS A 790 -30.01 5.60 -8.08
CA CYS A 790 -31.04 5.16 -9.03
C CYS A 790 -30.73 5.61 -10.46
N HIS A 791 -30.20 6.83 -10.62
CA HIS A 791 -29.83 7.37 -11.93
C HIS A 791 -28.64 6.60 -12.53
N LEU A 792 -27.58 6.37 -11.76
CA LEU A 792 -26.39 5.66 -12.23
C LEU A 792 -26.70 4.19 -12.53
N GLU A 793 -27.53 3.53 -11.72
CA GLU A 793 -28.05 2.19 -11.99
C GLU A 793 -28.83 2.13 -13.32
N ALA A 794 -29.73 3.10 -13.55
CA ALA A 794 -30.52 3.16 -14.78
C ALA A 794 -29.63 3.30 -16.02
N VAL A 795 -28.58 4.12 -15.96
CA VAL A 795 -27.66 4.29 -17.10
C VAL A 795 -26.76 3.07 -17.30
N LEU A 796 -26.20 2.50 -16.23
CA LEU A 796 -25.29 1.35 -16.32
C LEU A 796 -25.97 0.04 -16.73
N SER A 797 -27.25 -0.14 -16.40
CA SER A 797 -28.01 -1.36 -16.72
C SER A 797 -28.35 -1.55 -18.20
N GLN A 798 -28.11 -0.55 -19.06
CA GLN A 798 -28.45 -0.55 -20.50
C GLN A 798 -29.91 -0.94 -20.83
N SER A 799 -30.81 -0.89 -19.85
CA SER A 799 -32.23 -1.14 -20.09
C SER A 799 -32.80 0.05 -20.86
N GLY A 800 -33.31 -0.20 -22.07
CA GLY A 800 -33.61 0.81 -23.09
C GLY A 800 -34.70 1.85 -22.76
N GLU A 801 -35.18 1.92 -21.52
CA GLU A 801 -36.17 2.89 -21.06
C GLU A 801 -35.77 3.42 -19.69
N ALA A 802 -34.85 4.39 -19.64
CA ALA A 802 -34.68 5.20 -18.43
C ALA A 802 -35.89 6.15 -18.33
N PRO A 803 -36.80 6.01 -17.34
CA PRO A 803 -38.08 6.71 -17.36
C PRO A 803 -37.98 8.23 -17.21
N LYS A 804 -36.79 8.81 -17.00
CA LYS A 804 -36.57 10.23 -16.70
C LYS A 804 -35.22 10.79 -17.15
N LEU A 805 -34.91 10.70 -18.45
CA LEU A 805 -33.62 11.14 -19.01
C LEU A 805 -33.27 12.61 -18.67
N GLU A 806 -34.25 13.51 -18.66
CA GLU A 806 -34.04 14.92 -18.31
C GLU A 806 -33.60 15.07 -16.84
N GLU A 807 -34.27 14.38 -15.90
CA GLU A 807 -33.91 14.42 -14.48
C GLU A 807 -32.53 13.81 -14.22
N ILE A 808 -32.18 12.71 -14.90
CA ILE A 808 -30.85 12.09 -14.85
C ILE A 808 -29.77 13.08 -15.31
N ASN A 809 -29.99 13.73 -16.46
CA ASN A 809 -29.05 14.68 -17.03
C ASN A 809 -28.86 15.90 -16.12
N ASP A 810 -29.94 16.44 -15.55
CA ASP A 810 -29.87 17.58 -14.64
C ASP A 810 -29.10 17.24 -13.36
N ASP A 811 -29.34 16.07 -12.76
CA ASP A 811 -28.63 15.65 -11.55
C ASP A 811 -27.17 15.30 -11.82
N PHE A 812 -26.83 14.66 -12.94
CA PHE A 812 -25.43 14.40 -13.31
C PHE A 812 -24.69 15.70 -13.60
N ARG A 813 -25.32 16.65 -14.31
CA ARG A 813 -24.75 17.99 -14.48
C ARG A 813 -24.55 18.70 -13.15
N TYR A 814 -25.51 18.59 -12.24
CA TYR A 814 -25.39 19.15 -10.90
C TYR A 814 -24.23 18.52 -10.13
N PHE A 815 -24.11 17.19 -10.16
CA PHE A 815 -23.03 16.44 -9.52
C PHE A 815 -21.65 16.86 -10.05
N LEU A 816 -21.49 16.87 -11.37
CA LEU A 816 -20.21 17.22 -12.01
C LEU A 816 -19.86 18.70 -11.79
N THR A 817 -20.83 19.62 -11.88
CA THR A 817 -20.59 21.06 -11.68
C THR A 817 -20.20 21.37 -10.23
N ASN A 818 -20.85 20.71 -9.26
CA ASN A 818 -20.62 20.92 -7.82
C ASN A 818 -19.64 19.90 -7.21
N PHE A 819 -18.88 19.17 -8.05
CA PHE A 819 -18.04 18.05 -7.62
C PHE A 819 -17.10 18.40 -6.46
N ASN A 820 -16.46 19.58 -6.52
CA ASN A 820 -15.58 20.07 -5.46
C ASN A 820 -16.30 20.19 -4.11
N THR A 821 -17.50 20.77 -4.10
CA THR A 821 -18.33 20.88 -2.89
C THR A 821 -18.76 19.49 -2.39
N LEU A 822 -19.17 18.60 -3.29
CA LEU A 822 -19.57 17.24 -2.94
C LEU A 822 -18.41 16.41 -2.35
N CYS A 823 -17.18 16.62 -2.83
CA CYS A 823 -15.97 15.99 -2.31
C CYS A 823 -15.65 16.39 -0.86
N LYS A 824 -16.11 17.55 -0.39
CA LYS A 824 -16.01 17.93 1.03
C LYS A 824 -17.02 17.20 1.92
N VAL A 825 -18.02 16.53 1.34
CA VAL A 825 -19.06 15.80 2.07
C VAL A 825 -18.68 14.31 2.17
N ASP A 826 -17.81 13.99 3.12
CA ASP A 826 -17.28 12.64 3.30
C ASP A 826 -18.39 11.57 3.50
N TYR A 827 -19.50 11.92 4.16
CA TYR A 827 -20.67 11.03 4.30
C TYR A 827 -21.31 10.66 2.95
N LEU A 828 -21.36 11.62 2.00
CA LEU A 828 -21.86 11.38 0.65
C LEU A 828 -20.92 10.46 -0.12
N ALA A 829 -19.61 10.69 0.01
CA ALA A 829 -18.57 9.86 -0.60
C ALA A 829 -18.66 8.41 -0.11
N GLU A 830 -18.77 8.19 1.21
CA GLU A 830 -18.94 6.86 1.80
C GLU A 830 -20.24 6.18 1.35
N THR A 831 -21.35 6.93 1.33
CA THR A 831 -22.67 6.38 0.95
C THR A 831 -22.68 5.93 -0.52
N LEU A 832 -22.27 6.81 -1.45
CA LEU A 832 -22.29 6.50 -2.88
C LEU A 832 -21.26 5.45 -3.24
N PHE A 833 -20.02 5.57 -2.75
CA PHE A 833 -18.98 4.60 -3.05
C PHE A 833 -19.30 3.24 -2.45
N GLY A 834 -19.78 3.17 -1.20
CA GLY A 834 -20.16 1.90 -0.59
C GLY A 834 -21.25 1.13 -1.35
N LYS A 835 -22.13 1.83 -2.09
CA LYS A 835 -23.14 1.20 -2.94
C LYS A 835 -22.57 0.71 -4.28
N PHE A 836 -21.62 1.43 -4.88
CA PHE A 836 -21.05 1.09 -6.19
C PHE A 836 -19.71 0.35 -6.12
N GLU A 837 -19.09 0.22 -4.95
CA GLU A 837 -17.84 -0.51 -4.74
C GLU A 837 -17.91 -1.96 -5.26
N PRO A 838 -18.97 -2.74 -5.01
CA PRO A 838 -19.10 -4.09 -5.60
C PRO A 838 -19.18 -4.07 -7.14
N VAL A 839 -19.77 -3.02 -7.71
CA VAL A 839 -19.89 -2.85 -9.17
C VAL A 839 -18.54 -2.47 -9.77
N ILE A 840 -17.81 -1.54 -9.14
CA ILE A 840 -16.49 -1.09 -9.55
C ILE A 840 -15.47 -2.22 -9.46
N SER A 841 -15.42 -2.93 -8.33
CA SER A 841 -14.48 -4.04 -8.09
C SER A 841 -14.74 -5.27 -8.96
N SER A 842 -16.01 -5.58 -9.26
CA SER A 842 -16.36 -6.76 -10.06
C SER A 842 -16.55 -6.49 -11.55
N GLY A 843 -16.72 -5.23 -11.95
CA GLY A 843 -17.07 -4.86 -13.32
C GLY A 843 -18.53 -5.11 -13.71
N SER A 844 -19.38 -5.61 -12.79
CA SER A 844 -20.75 -6.03 -13.11
C SER A 844 -21.80 -5.28 -12.31
N ILE A 845 -22.74 -4.64 -13.02
CA ILE A 845 -23.92 -3.99 -12.42
C ILE A 845 -24.84 -4.97 -11.68
N SER A 846 -24.79 -6.27 -12.02
CA SER A 846 -25.58 -7.30 -11.34
C SER A 846 -25.26 -7.42 -9.84
N LYS A 847 -24.16 -6.82 -9.37
CA LYS A 847 -23.75 -6.78 -7.96
C LYS A 847 -24.18 -5.51 -7.22
N LEU A 848 -24.93 -4.58 -7.82
CA LEU A 848 -25.35 -3.35 -7.15
C LEU A 848 -26.24 -3.63 -5.92
N ASP A 849 -27.09 -4.65 -6.02
CA ASP A 849 -27.91 -5.20 -4.93
C ASP A 849 -27.36 -6.51 -4.37
N ALA A 850 -26.12 -6.86 -4.73
CA ALA A 850 -25.31 -7.50 -3.71
C ALA A 850 -25.15 -6.40 -2.65
N THR A 851 -26.08 -6.37 -1.70
CA THR A 851 -25.64 -6.14 -0.33
C THR A 851 -24.32 -6.88 -0.19
N THR A 852 -23.38 -6.32 0.54
CA THR A 852 -22.57 -7.18 1.38
C THR A 852 -23.57 -7.95 2.26
N GLU A 853 -24.28 -8.94 1.68
CA GLU A 853 -24.47 -10.21 2.31
C GLU A 853 -23.08 -10.47 2.85
N ILE A 854 -22.98 -10.40 4.17
CA ILE A 854 -21.93 -11.04 4.92
C ILE A 854 -21.65 -12.31 4.13
N ASP A 855 -20.55 -12.32 3.38
CA ASP A 855 -20.38 -13.20 2.23
C ASP A 855 -20.49 -14.63 2.75
N GLU A 856 -21.67 -15.24 2.59
CA GLU A 856 -21.80 -16.68 2.65
C GLU A 856 -21.12 -17.18 1.39
N GLY A 857 -19.79 -17.25 1.46
CA GLY A 857 -18.97 -17.85 0.42
C GLY A 857 -18.38 -16.88 -0.60
N PHE A 858 -17.55 -15.93 -0.15
CA PHE A 858 -16.23 -15.91 -0.78
C PHE A 858 -15.69 -17.31 -0.47
N ASP A 859 -15.46 -18.13 -1.49
CA ASP A 859 -14.68 -19.36 -1.36
C ASP A 859 -13.25 -18.94 -0.98
N ALA A 860 -13.09 -18.42 0.25
CA ALA A 860 -11.92 -18.69 1.04
C ALA A 860 -11.76 -20.20 0.97
N GLU A 861 -10.55 -20.67 0.69
CA GLU A 861 -10.20 -22.10 0.74
C GLU A 861 -10.58 -22.78 2.08
N PHE A 862 -11.11 -22.03 3.05
CA PHE A 862 -11.50 -22.41 4.38
C PHE A 862 -12.91 -21.88 4.74
N ASN A 863 -13.93 -22.16 3.93
CA ASN A 863 -15.33 -21.91 4.34
C ASN A 863 -15.77 -22.89 5.45
N THR A 864 -16.92 -22.63 6.10
CA THR A 864 -17.41 -23.43 7.24
C THR A 864 -17.67 -24.90 6.91
N GLU A 865 -17.99 -25.25 5.67
CA GLU A 865 -18.10 -26.65 5.23
C GLU A 865 -16.72 -27.32 5.11
N PHE A 866 -15.69 -26.58 4.70
CA PHE A 866 -14.29 -27.03 4.75
C PHE A 866 -13.80 -27.16 6.20
N LEU A 867 -14.09 -26.16 7.05
CA LEU A 867 -13.72 -26.16 8.48
C LEU A 867 -14.41 -27.28 9.27
N ASN A 868 -15.60 -27.74 8.84
CA ASN A 868 -16.30 -28.88 9.41
C ASN A 868 -16.00 -30.22 8.69
N GLY A 869 -15.11 -30.24 7.70
CA GLY A 869 -14.66 -31.46 7.02
C GLY A 869 -15.67 -32.07 6.01
N GLU A 870 -16.69 -31.32 5.59
CA GLU A 870 -17.68 -31.77 4.59
C GLU A 870 -17.34 -31.33 3.15
N GLY A 871 -16.41 -30.38 2.99
CA GLY A 871 -15.92 -29.91 1.70
C GLY A 871 -15.18 -30.99 0.89
N ARG A 872 -15.80 -31.49 -0.18
CA ARG A 872 -15.11 -32.33 -1.18
C ARG A 872 -14.45 -31.43 -2.21
N PHE A 873 -13.12 -31.54 -2.34
CA PHE A 873 -12.37 -30.97 -3.46
C PHE A 873 -12.99 -31.44 -4.78
N GLU A 874 -13.65 -30.54 -5.51
CA GLU A 874 -13.94 -30.80 -6.91
C GLU A 874 -12.61 -30.90 -7.66
N LYS A 875 -12.15 -32.14 -7.86
CA LYS A 875 -11.17 -32.43 -8.89
C LYS A 875 -11.78 -31.97 -10.20
N LYS A 876 -11.38 -30.80 -10.69
CA LYS A 876 -11.56 -30.41 -12.10
C LYS A 876 -10.80 -31.45 -12.92
N GLU A 877 -11.47 -32.56 -13.23
CA GLU A 877 -11.04 -33.48 -14.26
C GLU A 877 -10.92 -32.64 -15.53
N THR A 878 -9.69 -32.54 -16.00
CA THR A 878 -9.37 -32.04 -17.32
C THR A 878 -10.14 -32.88 -18.33
N ALA A 879 -11.29 -32.37 -18.75
CA ALA A 879 -12.11 -32.96 -19.79
C ALA A 879 -11.34 -32.90 -21.11
N LYS A 880 -10.51 -33.92 -21.36
CA LYS A 880 -9.96 -34.20 -22.68
C LYS A 880 -11.13 -34.42 -23.65
N PRO A 881 -11.09 -33.83 -24.86
CA PRO A 881 -12.24 -33.77 -25.74
C PRO A 881 -12.49 -35.14 -26.37
N GLN A 882 -13.63 -35.76 -26.08
CA GLN A 882 -14.10 -36.92 -26.83
C GLN A 882 -15.27 -36.54 -27.73
N ASN A 883 -14.93 -36.55 -29.02
CA ASN A 883 -15.79 -36.51 -30.18
C ASN A 883 -17.07 -37.37 -30.04
N GLY A 884 -18.19 -36.73 -30.36
CA GLY A 884 -19.13 -37.22 -31.36
C GLY A 884 -19.73 -38.60 -31.17
N SER A 885 -20.91 -38.65 -30.55
CA SER A 885 -21.91 -39.66 -30.92
C SER A 885 -23.31 -39.06 -30.99
N LYS A 886 -23.62 -38.45 -32.13
CA LYS A 886 -24.98 -38.37 -32.66
C LYS A 886 -25.49 -39.80 -32.87
N LYS A 887 -26.48 -40.26 -32.10
CA LYS A 887 -27.41 -41.30 -32.56
C LYS A 887 -28.75 -41.31 -31.80
N LYS A 888 -29.72 -40.65 -32.43
CA LYS A 888 -31.10 -41.13 -32.69
C LYS A 888 -31.92 -41.73 -31.52
N SER A 889 -32.86 -40.91 -31.06
CA SER A 889 -34.31 -41.17 -31.06
C SER A 889 -34.80 -42.61 -30.83
N LYS A 890 -35.45 -42.84 -29.68
CA LYS A 890 -36.57 -43.80 -29.58
C LYS A 890 -37.76 -43.18 -28.85
N LYS A 891 -38.77 -42.85 -29.66
CA LYS A 891 -40.17 -42.64 -29.31
C LYS A 891 -40.82 -43.94 -28.79
N LYS A 892 -41.94 -43.75 -28.07
CA LYS A 892 -43.04 -44.69 -27.71
C LYS A 892 -42.82 -45.42 -26.37
N LYS A 893 -43.80 -45.59 -25.48
CA LYS A 893 -45.28 -45.44 -25.56
C LYS A 893 -45.85 -45.52 -24.13
N LYS A 894 -46.86 -44.67 -23.88
CA LYS A 894 -48.13 -44.91 -23.15
C LYS A 894 -48.28 -46.11 -22.19
N SER A 895 -48.68 -45.75 -20.95
CA SER A 895 -49.85 -46.23 -20.18
C SER A 895 -50.15 -47.74 -20.06
N LYS A 896 -50.24 -48.25 -18.82
CA LYS A 896 -51.50 -48.62 -18.12
C LYS A 896 -51.20 -49.42 -16.85
N LYS A 897 -51.87 -49.00 -15.77
CA LYS A 897 -52.41 -49.76 -14.63
C LYS A 897 -52.00 -51.24 -14.49
N LYS A 898 -51.44 -51.56 -13.33
CA LYS A 898 -52.15 -52.33 -12.29
C LYS A 898 -51.80 -51.78 -10.93
#